data_AF-A0AAN9V3A1-F1
#
_entry.id   AF-A0AAN9V3A1-F1
#
_cell.length_a   1.000
_cell.length_b   1.000
_cell.length_c   1.000
_cell.angle_alpha   90.00
_cell.angle_beta   90.00
_cell.angle_gamma   90.00
#
_symmetry.space_group_name_H-M   'P 1'
#
loop_
_entity.id
_entity.type
_entity.pdbx_description
1 polymer ?
#
loop_
_entity_poly.entity_id
_entity_poly.type
_entity_poly.pdbx_seq_one_letter_code
_entity_poly.pdbx_strand_id
1 'polypeptide(L)'
;MAKQPGPQPRTPTPPPPPSPQLSPDPWDDDDRSIGGYGAWHSYEEPFNGYPHETTSPYPPYSFTESWRAPHVKARDQPPDPTASGPSALDMEDWYATNGWTVHSFDVRASDMGVSNSDVFPVETALELEVEILKKEAVRKRKAKRRQARAKAAAAAAAKVQTGNQASLRGGGGDDDDNWDDDYTGPLSNAMVDVLMTPVRRAGGSIGSATPSTDGDGNPAQHLHTRDNPPPPPRTAATSAARPPSGGPPPAQEGKFTFGVELEFLLATQTRTAGGPDPHPGEDRWLSAAQAGDPWLTGRADQSLYEYTVRNRMADAMRRGGVVVNKTRDGPAEVFASPAAQAARRLDFLDSTEPDVIAERARRAAANDLAVGPASAWVPPPCHWNPARDRDANIVGNARALVAAFEAHHAAAGVPMRDTAQNTVDGLATRWLVLGPSGRLQGPEWDALAASDLRFHWRRRAMDRIVVETEAWESRRRDPRHVEVAGMLDKYRAWQATQDVSVTENGARLSHYQMPPGYVAGAAGYPDPPYTYVWWGGEVISPVYAVEDSEAYDTVQTAARQLREELRIHKPLSAIGSGLHLHLGHQDGFSLLQLKRLATLWHAIEEPMYSLHRVEREQGTYSGPMRSGSRLAMALFSSNTMFRNANRGYLPNGGEDLAEQYDRYMAPKLPLDLMDPNTKEFVKNVWRYPTVTNLAEAMGSGGLTTMGLRFNLSGGKRTYRPNWLLKQTLEFRHMQGTLDAEHIQ
;
A
#
# COMPACT_ATOMS: atom_id res chain seq x y z
N MET A 1 29.81 47.21 41.48
CA MET A 1 28.51 47.63 40.91
C MET A 1 28.78 48.56 39.75
N ALA A 2 28.40 48.15 38.52
CA ALA A 2 28.45 48.99 37.33
C ALA A 2 27.08 48.95 36.66
N LYS A 3 26.56 50.11 36.23
CA LYS A 3 25.24 50.20 35.57
C LYS A 3 25.37 49.78 34.11
N GLN A 4 24.47 48.92 33.63
CA GLN A 4 24.32 48.68 32.19
C GLN A 4 23.77 49.93 31.49
N PRO A 5 24.17 50.21 30.23
CA PRO A 5 23.59 51.28 29.43
C PRO A 5 22.19 50.89 28.92
N GLY A 6 21.27 51.85 28.89
CA GLY A 6 19.93 51.65 28.35
C GLY A 6 19.92 51.54 26.81
N PRO A 7 18.85 50.96 26.22
CA PRO A 7 18.75 50.76 24.78
C PRO A 7 18.63 52.10 24.03
N GLN A 8 19.34 52.22 22.91
CA GLN A 8 19.18 53.38 22.01
C GLN A 8 17.89 53.27 21.19
N PRO A 9 17.24 54.40 20.88
CA PRO A 9 16.05 54.43 20.03
C PRO A 9 16.40 54.05 18.58
N ARG A 10 15.58 53.20 17.96
CA ARG A 10 15.70 52.85 16.54
C ARG A 10 15.24 54.02 15.68
N THR A 11 16.06 54.41 14.70
CA THR A 11 15.63 55.29 13.60
C THR A 11 14.59 54.59 12.73
N PRO A 12 13.57 55.31 12.23
CA PRO A 12 12.55 54.72 11.35
C PRO A 12 13.14 54.37 9.98
N THR A 13 12.81 53.18 9.47
CA THR A 13 13.11 52.74 8.11
C THR A 13 12.31 53.57 7.10
N PRO A 14 12.90 53.99 5.96
CA PRO A 14 12.12 54.60 4.88
C PRO A 14 11.11 53.59 4.29
N PRO A 15 9.97 54.05 3.77
CA PRO A 15 8.99 53.16 3.12
C PRO A 15 9.57 52.55 1.83
N PRO A 16 9.13 51.35 1.42
CA PRO A 16 9.53 50.75 0.17
C PRO A 16 9.05 51.58 -1.04
N PRO A 17 9.75 51.52 -2.19
CA PRO A 17 9.27 52.16 -3.42
C PRO A 17 7.94 51.55 -3.87
N PRO A 18 7.07 52.32 -4.55
CA PRO A 18 5.82 51.82 -5.08
C PRO A 18 6.06 50.72 -6.12
N SER A 19 5.26 49.66 -6.06
CA SER A 19 5.26 48.58 -7.05
C SER A 19 4.99 49.12 -8.46
N PRO A 20 5.62 48.56 -9.50
CA PRO A 20 5.31 48.94 -10.88
C PRO A 20 3.83 48.64 -11.17
N GLN A 21 3.14 49.60 -11.79
CA GLN A 21 1.78 49.40 -12.26
C GLN A 21 1.78 48.34 -13.37
N LEU A 22 1.13 47.21 -13.12
CA LEU A 22 0.80 46.25 -14.16
C LEU A 22 -0.25 46.88 -15.09
N SER A 23 0.02 46.86 -16.38
CA SER A 23 -0.98 47.18 -17.41
C SER A 23 -2.16 46.21 -17.30
N PRO A 24 -3.41 46.64 -17.59
CA PRO A 24 -4.55 45.74 -17.60
C PRO A 24 -4.41 44.68 -18.70
N ASP A 25 -4.77 43.44 -18.37
CA ASP A 25 -4.83 42.32 -19.32
C ASP A 25 -5.90 42.56 -20.40
N PRO A 26 -5.62 42.31 -21.68
CA PRO A 26 -6.55 42.55 -22.79
C PRO A 26 -7.40 41.31 -23.10
N TRP A 27 -8.14 40.78 -22.11
CA TRP A 27 -9.03 39.63 -22.28
C TRP A 27 -10.32 39.75 -21.44
N ASP A 28 -11.15 40.75 -21.78
CA ASP A 28 -12.59 40.77 -21.52
C ASP A 28 -13.29 41.20 -22.82
N ASP A 29 -14.54 40.76 -23.00
CA ASP A 29 -15.37 40.79 -24.23
C ASP A 29 -14.80 39.89 -25.37
N ASP A 30 -15.49 38.85 -25.87
CA ASP A 30 -16.90 38.87 -26.25
C ASP A 30 -17.55 37.46 -26.43
N ASP A 31 -18.87 37.47 -26.62
CA ASP A 31 -19.74 36.44 -27.24
C ASP A 31 -19.99 35.06 -26.56
N ARG A 32 -20.99 35.05 -25.65
CA ARG A 32 -21.76 33.83 -25.33
C ARG A 32 -23.03 33.73 -26.20
N SER A 33 -22.93 33.12 -27.37
CA SER A 33 -24.12 32.66 -28.11
C SER A 33 -24.45 31.20 -27.80
N ILE A 34 -25.72 30.94 -27.45
CA ILE A 34 -26.23 29.60 -27.10
C ILE A 34 -26.57 28.86 -28.40
N GLY A 35 -25.77 27.85 -28.75
CA GLY A 35 -26.01 26.95 -29.88
C GLY A 35 -26.06 25.48 -29.43
N GLY A 36 -27.15 24.77 -29.75
CA GLY A 36 -27.34 23.39 -29.33
C GLY A 36 -26.52 22.39 -30.15
N TYR A 37 -25.95 21.38 -29.48
CA TYR A 37 -25.23 20.28 -30.14
C TYR A 37 -26.14 19.08 -30.38
N GLY A 38 -26.31 18.73 -31.66
CA GLY A 38 -26.81 17.44 -32.10
C GLY A 38 -25.68 16.56 -32.65
N ALA A 39 -25.89 15.24 -32.61
CA ALA A 39 -25.22 14.20 -33.39
C ALA A 39 -23.69 14.32 -33.60
N TRP A 40 -22.92 13.62 -32.75
CA TRP A 40 -21.51 13.31 -33.02
C TRP A 40 -21.37 12.38 -34.24
N HIS A 41 -20.86 12.91 -35.35
CA HIS A 41 -20.30 12.12 -36.45
C HIS A 41 -18.77 12.04 -36.32
N SER A 42 -18.22 10.88 -36.68
CA SER A 42 -16.79 10.61 -36.76
C SER A 42 -16.11 11.51 -37.80
N TYR A 43 -15.08 12.24 -37.38
CA TYR A 43 -14.12 12.87 -38.30
C TYR A 43 -12.99 11.91 -38.61
N GLU A 44 -12.92 11.45 -39.86
CA GLU A 44 -11.68 10.99 -40.49
C GLU A 44 -11.01 12.22 -41.11
N GLU A 45 -9.75 12.52 -40.77
CA GLU A 45 -8.97 13.55 -41.48
C GLU A 45 -8.25 12.96 -42.71
N PRO A 46 -8.23 13.68 -43.84
CA PRO A 46 -7.60 13.19 -45.07
C PRO A 46 -6.08 13.42 -45.06
N PHE A 47 -5.32 12.36 -45.37
CA PHE A 47 -3.90 12.46 -45.70
C PHE A 47 -3.69 13.32 -46.96
N ASN A 48 -2.99 14.45 -46.82
CA ASN A 48 -2.42 15.18 -47.96
C ASN A 48 -0.94 14.82 -48.11
N GLY A 49 -0.56 14.38 -49.31
CA GLY A 49 0.74 13.76 -49.56
C GLY A 49 1.88 14.70 -49.95
N TYR A 50 3.10 14.24 -49.72
CA TYR A 50 4.33 14.64 -50.42
C TYR A 50 5.12 13.36 -50.82
N PRO A 51 6.01 13.42 -51.83
CA PRO A 51 6.34 12.26 -52.65
C PRO A 51 7.42 11.33 -52.07
N HIS A 52 7.34 10.05 -52.47
CA HIS A 52 8.31 9.01 -52.10
C HIS A 52 9.51 8.92 -53.06
N GLU A 53 10.71 9.08 -52.49
CA GLU A 53 12.00 8.49 -52.91
C GLU A 53 12.77 8.19 -51.61
N THR A 54 13.51 7.09 -51.39
CA THR A 54 13.73 5.83 -52.11
C THR A 54 14.05 4.71 -51.09
N THR A 55 13.75 3.45 -51.45
CA THR A 55 14.36 2.18 -50.96
C THR A 55 14.82 2.02 -49.49
N SER A 56 14.15 1.14 -48.73
CA SER A 56 14.72 0.41 -47.58
C SER A 56 14.60 -1.11 -47.79
N PRO A 57 15.65 -1.93 -47.61
CA PRO A 57 15.64 -3.34 -47.99
C PRO A 57 15.44 -4.30 -46.79
N TYR A 58 14.18 -4.54 -46.38
CA TYR A 58 13.86 -5.64 -45.45
C TYR A 58 12.60 -6.40 -45.88
N PRO A 59 12.64 -7.75 -45.95
CA PRO A 59 11.45 -8.55 -46.22
C PRO A 59 10.57 -8.70 -44.96
N PRO A 60 9.25 -8.96 -45.11
CA PRO A 60 8.37 -9.18 -43.98
C PRO A 60 8.66 -10.53 -43.29
N TYR A 61 8.89 -10.50 -41.98
CA TYR A 61 9.01 -11.71 -41.17
C TYR A 61 7.65 -12.40 -41.01
N SER A 62 7.62 -13.71 -41.27
CA SER A 62 6.54 -14.59 -40.83
C SER A 62 7.05 -15.47 -39.70
N PHE A 63 6.40 -15.42 -38.53
CA PHE A 63 6.72 -16.30 -37.42
C PHE A 63 6.07 -17.67 -37.65
N THR A 64 6.90 -18.70 -37.78
CA THR A 64 6.49 -20.10 -37.58
C THR A 64 7.40 -20.68 -36.50
N GLU A 65 6.85 -20.88 -35.30
CA GLU A 65 7.59 -21.52 -34.21
C GLU A 65 7.83 -23.00 -34.54
N SER A 66 9.08 -23.44 -34.47
CA SER A 66 9.43 -24.86 -34.54
C SER A 66 10.10 -25.31 -33.24
N TRP A 67 9.33 -26.01 -32.42
CA TRP A 67 9.79 -26.56 -31.15
C TRP A 67 10.49 -27.91 -31.37
N ARG A 68 11.64 -28.14 -30.73
CA ARG A 68 12.32 -29.46 -30.72
C ARG A 68 11.85 -30.30 -29.54
N ALA A 69 11.72 -31.61 -29.76
CA ALA A 69 11.25 -32.57 -28.75
C ALA A 69 12.22 -32.73 -27.56
N PRO A 70 11.71 -32.98 -26.33
CA PRO A 70 12.53 -33.10 -25.13
C PRO A 70 13.32 -34.41 -25.05
N HIS A 71 14.37 -34.43 -24.21
CA HIS A 71 15.12 -35.64 -23.90
C HIS A 71 14.27 -36.63 -23.08
N VAL A 72 13.82 -37.71 -23.72
CA VAL A 72 13.04 -38.80 -23.12
C VAL A 72 13.78 -40.14 -23.22
N LYS A 73 13.58 -41.01 -22.22
CA LYS A 73 14.16 -42.36 -22.21
C LYS A 73 13.19 -43.34 -22.89
N ALA A 74 13.66 -44.03 -23.93
CA ALA A 74 12.81 -44.66 -24.94
C ALA A 74 12.07 -45.95 -24.52
N ARG A 75 10.87 -46.10 -25.10
CA ARG A 75 10.31 -47.39 -25.54
C ARG A 75 10.47 -47.48 -27.07
N ASP A 76 10.43 -48.67 -27.64
CA ASP A 76 11.08 -49.01 -28.94
C ASP A 76 10.56 -48.36 -30.25
N GLN A 77 9.71 -47.32 -30.24
CA GLN A 77 9.33 -46.55 -31.43
C GLN A 77 9.05 -45.06 -31.12
N PRO A 78 9.61 -44.12 -31.91
CA PRO A 78 9.31 -42.68 -31.79
C PRO A 78 8.00 -42.29 -32.53
N PRO A 79 7.35 -41.16 -32.14
CA PRO A 79 6.10 -40.69 -32.75
C PRO A 79 6.29 -40.02 -34.12
N ASP A 80 5.18 -39.92 -34.87
CA ASP A 80 5.09 -39.27 -36.19
C ASP A 80 5.38 -37.76 -36.11
N PRO A 81 6.32 -37.21 -36.91
CA PRO A 81 6.72 -35.80 -36.84
C PRO A 81 5.73 -34.80 -37.48
N THR A 82 4.59 -35.25 -38.03
CA THR A 82 3.65 -34.40 -38.78
C THR A 82 2.39 -33.97 -38.01
N ALA A 83 2.19 -34.45 -36.78
CA ALA A 83 1.06 -34.04 -35.95
C ALA A 83 1.27 -32.66 -35.29
N SER A 84 0.22 -31.83 -35.26
CA SER A 84 0.23 -30.56 -34.54
C SER A 84 0.30 -30.79 -33.03
N GLY A 85 1.44 -30.41 -32.43
CA GLY A 85 1.70 -30.58 -31.00
C GLY A 85 0.88 -29.65 -30.10
N PRO A 86 0.59 -30.07 -28.85
CA PRO A 86 -0.13 -29.24 -27.89
C PRO A 86 0.84 -28.30 -27.12
N SER A 87 0.34 -27.48 -26.20
CA SER A 87 1.18 -26.46 -25.52
C SER A 87 2.24 -27.08 -24.59
N ALA A 88 3.21 -26.28 -24.15
CA ALA A 88 4.31 -26.78 -23.30
C ALA A 88 3.83 -27.44 -21.98
N LEU A 89 2.69 -27.00 -21.44
CA LEU A 89 2.03 -27.63 -20.27
C LEU A 89 1.37 -28.96 -20.64
N ASP A 90 0.72 -29.01 -21.80
CA ASP A 90 0.08 -30.23 -22.30
C ASP A 90 1.11 -31.30 -22.68
N MET A 91 2.34 -30.93 -23.08
CA MET A 91 3.39 -31.91 -23.39
C MET A 91 3.81 -32.73 -22.18
N GLU A 92 3.99 -32.14 -20.99
CA GLU A 92 4.34 -32.90 -19.78
C GLU A 92 3.25 -33.91 -19.43
N ASP A 93 1.98 -33.48 -19.42
CA ASP A 93 0.83 -34.34 -19.15
C ASP A 93 0.63 -35.40 -20.25
N TRP A 94 0.91 -35.08 -21.52
CA TRP A 94 0.86 -36.04 -22.64
C TRP A 94 1.94 -37.12 -22.52
N TYR A 95 3.20 -36.75 -22.24
CA TYR A 95 4.28 -37.72 -22.02
C TYR A 95 4.01 -38.60 -20.79
N ALA A 96 3.57 -37.99 -19.67
CA ALA A 96 3.25 -38.72 -18.44
C ALA A 96 2.08 -39.70 -18.64
N THR A 97 1.02 -39.29 -19.33
CA THR A 97 -0.15 -40.14 -19.64
C THR A 97 0.23 -41.34 -20.52
N ASN A 98 1.24 -41.19 -21.38
CA ASN A 98 1.77 -42.27 -22.23
C ASN A 98 2.90 -43.10 -21.57
N GLY A 99 3.16 -42.90 -20.27
CA GLY A 99 4.13 -43.70 -19.50
C GLY A 99 5.59 -43.27 -19.62
N TRP A 100 5.86 -42.05 -20.11
CA TRP A 100 7.20 -41.48 -20.25
C TRP A 100 7.53 -40.58 -19.05
N THR A 101 8.80 -40.51 -18.68
CA THR A 101 9.29 -39.60 -17.63
C THR A 101 10.17 -38.52 -18.27
N VAL A 102 9.75 -37.26 -18.15
CA VAL A 102 10.53 -36.09 -18.60
C VAL A 102 11.48 -35.70 -17.46
N HIS A 103 12.78 -35.59 -17.75
CA HIS A 103 13.81 -35.34 -16.73
C HIS A 103 14.28 -33.88 -16.67
N SER A 104 14.29 -33.17 -17.80
CA SER A 104 14.62 -31.74 -17.89
C SER A 104 14.25 -31.17 -19.26
N PHE A 105 13.98 -29.86 -19.31
CA PHE A 105 14.02 -29.07 -20.54
C PHE A 105 15.35 -28.30 -20.55
N ASP A 106 16.27 -28.66 -21.44
CA ASP A 106 17.60 -28.03 -21.52
C ASP A 106 17.52 -26.79 -22.42
N VAL A 107 17.22 -25.62 -21.83
CA VAL A 107 17.21 -24.34 -22.55
C VAL A 107 18.62 -23.77 -22.55
N ARG A 108 19.42 -24.16 -23.55
CA ARG A 108 20.76 -23.60 -23.75
C ARG A 108 20.70 -22.26 -24.46
N ALA A 109 20.99 -21.19 -23.73
CA ALA A 109 21.14 -19.84 -24.28
C ALA A 109 22.35 -19.66 -25.21
N SER A 110 23.19 -20.68 -25.41
CA SER A 110 24.40 -20.61 -26.25
C SER A 110 24.17 -20.74 -27.76
N ASP A 111 23.00 -21.24 -28.17
CA ASP A 111 22.81 -21.72 -29.54
C ASP A 111 21.98 -20.75 -30.40
N MET A 112 21.56 -19.60 -29.84
CA MET A 112 21.01 -18.48 -30.61
C MET A 112 22.11 -17.46 -30.89
N GLY A 113 22.68 -17.52 -32.09
CA GLY A 113 23.72 -16.59 -32.55
C GLY A 113 23.19 -15.18 -32.79
N VAL A 114 23.00 -14.40 -31.72
CA VAL A 114 22.51 -13.02 -31.74
C VAL A 114 23.63 -12.07 -31.31
N SER A 115 23.88 -11.03 -32.10
CA SER A 115 24.87 -9.99 -31.80
C SER A 115 24.38 -9.00 -30.73
N ASN A 116 25.32 -8.37 -30.01
CA ASN A 116 25.10 -7.47 -28.86
C ASN A 116 24.38 -6.13 -29.17
N SER A 117 23.21 -6.12 -29.82
CA SER A 117 22.45 -4.89 -30.11
C SER A 117 20.97 -4.89 -29.71
N ASP A 118 20.35 -6.07 -29.50
CA ASP A 118 18.89 -6.15 -29.48
C ASP A 118 18.34 -6.31 -28.05
N VAL A 119 17.74 -5.23 -27.55
CA VAL A 119 17.17 -5.15 -26.20
C VAL A 119 15.80 -5.84 -26.16
N PHE A 120 15.71 -6.94 -25.41
CA PHE A 120 14.40 -7.53 -25.04
C PHE A 120 13.61 -6.56 -24.14
N PRO A 121 12.27 -6.45 -24.30
CA PRO A 121 11.44 -5.70 -23.37
C PRO A 121 11.57 -6.26 -21.95
N VAL A 122 12.02 -5.43 -21.01
CA VAL A 122 12.26 -5.84 -19.60
C VAL A 122 10.97 -6.29 -18.91
N GLU A 123 9.82 -5.83 -19.40
CA GLU A 123 8.49 -6.08 -18.85
C GLU A 123 8.10 -7.57 -18.88
N THR A 124 8.32 -8.28 -20.00
CA THR A 124 7.93 -9.70 -20.12
C THR A 124 8.78 -10.64 -19.25
N ALA A 125 10.04 -10.30 -18.99
CA ALA A 125 10.87 -11.03 -18.03
C ALA A 125 10.35 -10.86 -16.59
N LEU A 126 9.90 -9.65 -16.25
CA LEU A 126 9.38 -9.31 -14.92
C LEU A 126 8.01 -9.95 -14.65
N GLU A 127 7.12 -9.96 -15.64
CA GLU A 127 5.83 -10.66 -15.57
C GLU A 127 6.01 -12.18 -15.38
N LEU A 128 6.95 -12.78 -16.12
CA LEU A 128 7.27 -14.21 -16.01
C LEU A 128 7.83 -14.55 -14.61
N GLU A 129 8.74 -13.73 -14.08
CA GLU A 129 9.30 -13.91 -12.72
C GLU A 129 8.21 -13.77 -11.64
N VAL A 130 7.35 -12.75 -11.74
CA VAL A 130 6.18 -12.56 -10.85
C VAL A 130 5.23 -13.77 -10.91
N GLU A 131 4.99 -14.35 -12.09
CA GLU A 131 4.13 -15.51 -12.22
C GLU A 131 4.76 -16.80 -11.67
N ILE A 132 6.07 -17.00 -11.86
CA ILE A 132 6.84 -18.09 -11.22
C ILE A 132 6.74 -17.97 -9.69
N LEU A 133 6.91 -16.78 -9.13
CA LEU A 133 6.81 -16.54 -7.68
C LEU A 133 5.39 -16.74 -7.13
N LYS A 134 4.35 -16.33 -7.87
CA LYS A 134 2.94 -16.66 -7.55
C LYS A 134 2.73 -18.18 -7.52
N LYS A 135 3.25 -18.91 -8.51
CA LYS A 135 3.17 -20.38 -8.59
C LYS A 135 3.94 -21.06 -7.44
N GLU A 136 5.10 -20.56 -7.06
CA GLU A 136 5.85 -21.00 -5.87
C GLU A 136 5.08 -20.81 -4.56
N ALA A 137 4.47 -19.64 -4.34
CA ALA A 137 3.69 -19.35 -3.14
C ALA A 137 2.50 -20.32 -2.99
N VAL A 138 1.84 -20.66 -4.11
CA VAL A 138 0.78 -21.68 -4.15
C VAL A 138 1.34 -23.08 -3.83
N ARG A 139 2.51 -23.46 -4.38
CA ARG A 139 3.20 -24.73 -4.05
C ARG A 139 3.51 -24.82 -2.55
N LYS A 140 4.13 -23.79 -1.96
CA LYS A 140 4.46 -23.70 -0.52
C LYS A 140 3.20 -23.77 0.36
N ARG A 141 2.09 -23.11 -0.03
CA ARG A 141 0.79 -23.19 0.68
C ARG A 141 0.14 -24.58 0.60
N LYS A 142 0.22 -25.26 -0.55
CA LYS A 142 -0.23 -26.66 -0.71
C LYS A 142 0.60 -27.62 0.15
N ALA A 143 1.93 -27.45 0.19
CA ALA A 143 2.83 -28.25 1.04
C ALA A 143 2.51 -28.10 2.53
N LYS A 144 2.36 -26.85 3.03
CA LYS A 144 1.99 -26.58 4.43
C LYS A 144 0.62 -27.20 4.80
N ARG A 145 -0.36 -27.17 3.89
CA ARG A 145 -1.66 -27.85 4.08
C ARG A 145 -1.53 -29.38 4.14
N ARG A 146 -0.68 -29.99 3.29
CA ARG A 146 -0.38 -31.43 3.35
C ARG A 146 0.29 -31.81 4.68
N GLN A 147 1.29 -31.06 5.13
CA GLN A 147 1.97 -31.29 6.41
C GLN A 147 1.02 -31.16 7.60
N ALA A 148 0.13 -30.16 7.61
CA ALA A 148 -0.89 -30.01 8.65
C ALA A 148 -1.88 -31.19 8.69
N ARG A 149 -2.33 -31.67 7.52
CA ARG A 149 -3.19 -32.88 7.43
C ARG A 149 -2.46 -34.14 7.90
N ALA A 150 -1.19 -34.33 7.54
CA ALA A 150 -0.38 -35.44 8.02
C ALA A 150 -0.21 -35.42 9.55
N LYS A 151 0.06 -34.23 10.14
CA LYS A 151 0.14 -34.06 11.60
C LYS A 151 -1.19 -34.34 12.31
N ALA A 152 -2.31 -33.91 11.73
CA ALA A 152 -3.65 -34.21 12.26
C ALA A 152 -3.98 -35.71 12.19
N ALA A 153 -3.64 -36.39 11.08
CA ALA A 153 -3.82 -37.84 10.93
C ALA A 153 -2.96 -38.63 11.93
N ALA A 154 -1.69 -38.23 12.13
CA ALA A 154 -0.83 -38.84 13.14
C ALA A 154 -1.37 -38.66 14.57
N ALA A 155 -1.90 -37.47 14.89
CA ALA A 155 -2.54 -37.22 16.19
C ALA A 155 -3.83 -38.04 16.39
N ALA A 156 -4.61 -38.27 15.33
CA ALA A 156 -5.78 -39.14 15.37
C ALA A 156 -5.38 -40.61 15.60
N ALA A 157 -4.36 -41.11 14.90
CA ALA A 157 -3.84 -42.48 15.07
C ALA A 157 -3.33 -42.72 16.51
N ALA A 158 -2.62 -41.75 17.10
CA ALA A 158 -2.15 -41.83 18.48
C ALA A 158 -3.30 -41.89 19.51
N LYS A 159 -4.44 -41.20 19.25
CA LYS A 159 -5.65 -41.32 20.07
C LYS A 159 -6.30 -42.70 19.99
N VAL A 160 -6.29 -43.34 18.82
CA VAL A 160 -6.82 -44.71 18.67
C VAL A 160 -5.93 -45.73 19.41
N GLN A 161 -4.61 -45.59 19.35
CA GLN A 161 -3.69 -46.47 20.10
C GLN A 161 -3.85 -46.32 21.63
N THR A 162 -4.04 -45.10 22.14
CA THR A 162 -4.23 -44.86 23.57
C THR A 162 -5.61 -45.30 24.06
N GLY A 163 -6.67 -45.12 23.25
CA GLY A 163 -8.01 -45.67 23.54
C GLY A 163 -8.01 -47.20 23.66
N ASN A 164 -7.30 -47.91 22.78
CA ASN A 164 -7.21 -49.36 22.82
C ASN A 164 -6.32 -49.92 23.94
N GLN A 165 -5.53 -49.10 24.65
CA GLN A 165 -4.83 -49.53 25.87
C GLN A 165 -5.69 -49.34 27.13
N ALA A 166 -6.67 -48.44 27.11
CA ALA A 166 -7.58 -48.24 28.24
C ALA A 166 -8.60 -49.38 28.41
N SER A 167 -8.96 -50.11 27.33
CA SER A 167 -9.92 -51.23 27.36
C SER A 167 -9.32 -52.57 27.82
N LEU A 168 -8.03 -52.64 28.13
CA LEU A 168 -7.32 -53.87 28.52
C LEU A 168 -6.86 -53.89 30.00
N ARG A 169 -7.37 -52.97 30.83
CA ARG A 169 -7.19 -52.98 32.29
C ARG A 169 -8.51 -52.68 33.02
N GLY A 170 -9.22 -53.73 33.41
CA GLY A 170 -10.42 -53.65 34.25
C GLY A 170 -10.96 -55.03 34.59
N GLY A 171 -10.54 -55.59 35.74
CA GLY A 171 -11.01 -56.89 36.24
C GLY A 171 -10.46 -57.16 37.65
N GLY A 172 -11.36 -57.49 38.59
CA GLY A 172 -11.15 -57.45 40.05
C GLY A 172 -11.30 -56.01 40.56
N GLY A 173 -12.20 -55.66 41.49
CA GLY A 173 -12.76 -56.43 42.62
C GLY A 173 -12.09 -55.94 43.92
N ASP A 174 -12.74 -55.77 45.07
CA ASP A 174 -14.15 -55.90 45.46
C ASP A 174 -14.41 -54.92 46.64
N ASP A 175 -15.67 -54.87 47.10
CA ASP A 175 -16.15 -54.50 48.45
C ASP A 175 -16.18 -53.04 49.00
N ASP A 176 -17.40 -52.74 49.49
CA ASP A 176 -17.82 -51.99 50.69
C ASP A 176 -17.97 -50.45 50.80
N ASP A 177 -19.22 -50.12 51.20
CA ASP A 177 -19.73 -49.09 52.11
C ASP A 177 -20.02 -47.60 51.70
N ASN A 178 -21.31 -47.31 51.87
CA ASN A 178 -21.95 -46.13 52.50
C ASN A 178 -22.44 -44.88 51.70
N TRP A 179 -23.79 -44.81 51.66
CA TRP A 179 -24.68 -43.70 52.05
C TRP A 179 -25.05 -42.54 51.08
N ASP A 180 -26.36 -42.57 50.77
CA ASP A 180 -27.38 -41.51 50.78
C ASP A 180 -27.51 -40.44 49.67
N ASP A 181 -28.72 -40.45 49.10
CA ASP A 181 -29.62 -39.37 48.65
C ASP A 181 -29.09 -38.28 47.66
N ASP A 182 -29.84 -37.84 46.63
CA ASP A 182 -31.31 -37.79 46.51
C ASP A 182 -31.82 -37.74 45.03
N TYR A 183 -33.14 -37.84 44.87
CA TYR A 183 -34.03 -37.71 43.69
C TYR A 183 -33.71 -36.54 42.70
N THR A 184 -34.11 -36.48 41.40
CA THR A 184 -34.98 -37.32 40.52
C THR A 184 -34.70 -37.06 39.01
N GLY A 185 -35.12 -37.99 38.12
CA GLY A 185 -35.27 -37.79 36.66
C GLY A 185 -36.57 -37.04 36.26
N PRO A 186 -37.15 -37.16 35.02
CA PRO A 186 -37.01 -38.20 33.97
C PRO A 186 -36.38 -37.70 32.64
N LEU A 187 -35.78 -38.54 31.77
CA LEU A 187 -36.35 -39.48 30.75
C LEU A 187 -37.27 -38.78 29.71
N SER A 188 -37.21 -39.06 28.39
CA SER A 188 -37.00 -40.36 27.72
C SER A 188 -36.48 -40.31 26.26
N ASN A 189 -35.66 -41.30 25.88
CA ASN A 189 -35.73 -42.26 24.74
C ASN A 189 -36.46 -41.87 23.41
N ALA A 190 -36.09 -42.38 22.22
CA ALA A 190 -35.58 -43.73 21.90
C ALA A 190 -34.73 -43.86 20.61
N MET A 191 -34.15 -45.06 20.40
CA MET A 191 -33.32 -45.50 19.25
C MET A 191 -34.12 -46.29 18.18
N VAL A 192 -33.41 -46.70 17.10
CA VAL A 192 -33.60 -47.84 16.14
C VAL A 192 -33.58 -47.41 14.65
N ASP A 193 -33.16 -48.25 13.68
CA ASP A 193 -31.79 -48.65 13.27
C ASP A 193 -31.87 -49.57 12.01
N VAL A 194 -30.74 -50.12 11.52
CA VAL A 194 -30.58 -51.32 10.65
C VAL A 194 -30.67 -51.16 9.11
N LEU A 195 -29.48 -51.04 8.48
CA LEU A 195 -28.89 -51.80 7.35
C LEU A 195 -29.75 -52.41 6.20
N MET A 196 -29.30 -52.25 4.93
CA MET A 196 -28.76 -53.34 4.05
C MET A 196 -28.51 -52.93 2.55
N THR A 197 -27.24 -52.72 2.17
CA THR A 197 -26.49 -53.24 0.97
C THR A 197 -27.05 -53.09 -0.51
N PRO A 198 -26.38 -53.52 -1.62
CA PRO A 198 -25.92 -52.55 -2.65
C PRO A 198 -26.27 -52.83 -4.15
N VAL A 199 -26.06 -51.86 -5.05
CA VAL A 199 -25.96 -52.09 -6.51
C VAL A 199 -24.84 -51.25 -7.17
N ARG A 200 -24.10 -51.85 -8.12
CA ARG A 200 -23.10 -51.19 -9.00
C ARG A 200 -23.71 -50.84 -10.37
N ARG A 201 -23.45 -49.64 -10.93
CA ARG A 201 -22.60 -49.44 -12.14
C ARG A 201 -22.64 -47.99 -12.71
N ALA A 202 -21.44 -47.54 -13.06
CA ALA A 202 -21.05 -46.78 -14.27
C ALA A 202 -21.84 -45.55 -14.76
N GLY A 203 -21.09 -44.44 -14.98
CA GLY A 203 -21.25 -43.63 -16.19
C GLY A 203 -21.28 -42.10 -16.03
N GLY A 204 -20.13 -41.45 -16.32
CA GLY A 204 -20.14 -40.19 -17.08
C GLY A 204 -20.15 -38.83 -16.35
N SER A 205 -19.14 -38.02 -16.69
CA SER A 205 -19.28 -36.61 -17.12
C SER A 205 -19.41 -35.48 -16.07
N ILE A 206 -18.40 -34.59 -16.11
CA ILE A 206 -18.41 -33.13 -15.85
C ILE A 206 -18.87 -32.67 -14.45
N GLY A 207 -17.89 -32.25 -13.64
CA GLY A 207 -18.12 -31.63 -12.33
C GLY A 207 -18.59 -30.18 -12.41
N SER A 208 -19.90 -29.96 -12.32
CA SER A 208 -20.48 -28.69 -11.87
C SER A 208 -20.32 -28.51 -10.36
N ALA A 209 -20.31 -27.27 -9.88
CA ALA A 209 -20.25 -26.98 -8.44
C ALA A 209 -21.59 -27.32 -7.76
N THR A 210 -21.55 -28.09 -6.69
CA THR A 210 -22.72 -28.38 -5.86
C THR A 210 -23.03 -27.23 -4.89
N PRO A 211 -24.30 -26.80 -4.76
CA PRO A 211 -24.72 -25.86 -3.72
C PRO A 211 -24.90 -26.60 -2.39
N SER A 212 -24.67 -25.90 -1.27
CA SER A 212 -24.97 -26.44 0.07
C SER A 212 -26.47 -26.33 0.36
N THR A 213 -27.13 -27.48 0.50
CA THR A 213 -28.48 -27.56 1.05
C THR A 213 -28.42 -27.57 2.58
N ASP A 214 -28.58 -26.40 3.18
CA ASP A 214 -29.13 -26.26 4.53
C ASP A 214 -30.24 -25.22 4.44
N GLY A 215 -31.49 -25.70 4.44
CA GLY A 215 -32.67 -24.88 4.33
C GLY A 215 -33.47 -24.90 5.63
N ASP A 216 -33.42 -23.79 6.37
CA ASP A 216 -34.49 -23.38 7.28
C ASP A 216 -35.04 -22.04 6.77
N GLY A 217 -36.32 -22.03 6.41
CA GLY A 217 -36.91 -20.98 5.59
C GLY A 217 -37.34 -19.75 6.38
N ASN A 218 -36.99 -18.56 5.87
CA ASN A 218 -37.72 -17.33 6.15
C ASN A 218 -37.77 -16.43 4.89
N PRO A 219 -38.83 -16.50 4.08
CA PRO A 219 -38.91 -15.85 2.76
C PRO A 219 -39.39 -14.38 2.84
N ALA A 220 -38.95 -13.62 3.85
CA ALA A 220 -39.38 -12.23 4.05
C ALA A 220 -38.28 -11.31 4.59
N GLN A 221 -37.17 -11.17 3.84
CA GLN A 221 -36.31 -9.98 3.98
C GLN A 221 -37.01 -8.78 3.33
N HIS A 222 -37.95 -8.18 4.06
CA HIS A 222 -38.45 -6.85 3.73
C HIS A 222 -37.30 -5.85 3.74
N LEU A 223 -37.30 -4.91 2.78
CA LEU A 223 -36.62 -3.62 2.92
C LEU A 223 -37.24 -2.87 4.11
N HIS A 224 -36.83 -3.20 5.33
CA HIS A 224 -37.23 -2.42 6.48
C HIS A 224 -36.51 -1.08 6.40
N THR A 225 -37.25 0.02 6.43
CA THR A 225 -36.70 1.36 6.69
C THR A 225 -36.02 1.48 8.06
N ARG A 226 -36.05 0.40 8.87
CA ARG A 226 -35.35 0.19 10.14
C ARG A 226 -34.08 -0.68 10.01
N ASP A 227 -33.65 -1.07 8.82
CA ASP A 227 -32.41 -1.86 8.58
C ASP A 227 -31.10 -1.08 8.83
N ASN A 228 -31.20 0.17 9.27
CA ASN A 228 -30.22 0.75 10.19
C ASN A 228 -30.76 0.53 11.62
N PRO A 229 -30.54 -0.65 12.25
CA PRO A 229 -30.74 -0.73 13.69
C PRO A 229 -29.79 0.28 14.34
N PRO A 230 -30.25 1.11 15.30
CA PRO A 230 -29.32 1.85 16.15
C PRO A 230 -28.37 0.85 16.84
N PRO A 231 -27.15 1.26 17.22
CA PRO A 231 -26.21 0.36 17.90
C PRO A 231 -26.89 -0.32 19.09
N PRO A 232 -26.65 -1.62 19.31
CA PRO A 232 -27.48 -2.44 20.20
C PRO A 232 -27.55 -1.83 21.60
N PRO A 233 -28.76 -1.76 22.22
CA PRO A 233 -28.90 -1.20 23.55
C PRO A 233 -28.06 -2.02 24.52
N ARG A 234 -27.06 -1.38 25.13
CA ARG A 234 -26.26 -2.01 26.18
C ARG A 234 -27.19 -2.38 27.35
N THR A 235 -27.06 -3.63 27.81
CA THR A 235 -27.91 -4.21 28.85
C THR A 235 -27.88 -3.38 30.13
N ALA A 236 -29.06 -3.09 30.67
CA ALA A 236 -29.21 -2.28 31.86
C ALA A 236 -28.74 -3.04 33.11
N ALA A 237 -27.61 -2.64 33.69
CA ALA A 237 -27.26 -2.98 35.05
C ALA A 237 -28.09 -2.10 36.01
N THR A 238 -29.06 -2.73 36.67
CA THR A 238 -29.83 -2.32 37.88
C THR A 238 -29.94 -0.82 38.23
N SER A 239 -31.17 -0.32 38.21
CA SER A 239 -31.55 1.06 38.54
C SER A 239 -31.62 1.34 40.05
N ALA A 240 -31.13 2.52 40.46
CA ALA A 240 -31.62 3.21 41.66
C ALA A 240 -31.58 4.74 41.44
N ALA A 241 -32.72 5.41 41.72
CA ALA A 241 -32.93 6.85 41.90
C ALA A 241 -32.14 7.87 41.04
N ARG A 242 -32.84 8.50 40.07
CA ARG A 242 -32.38 9.69 39.32
C ARG A 242 -32.96 10.98 39.92
N PRO A 243 -32.12 11.96 40.30
CA PRO A 243 -32.49 13.38 40.33
C PRO A 243 -31.74 14.16 39.22
N PRO A 244 -31.88 15.50 39.13
CA PRO A 244 -32.31 16.17 37.89
C PRO A 244 -31.29 16.12 36.74
N SER A 245 -31.81 16.15 35.52
CA SER A 245 -31.15 15.60 34.32
C SER A 245 -30.08 16.47 33.67
N GLY A 246 -28.91 16.56 34.30
CA GLY A 246 -27.63 16.80 33.62
C GLY A 246 -27.15 15.54 32.87
N GLY A 247 -27.99 14.95 32.03
CA GLY A 247 -27.60 13.78 31.24
C GLY A 247 -26.55 14.19 30.20
N PRO A 248 -25.47 13.41 30.01
CA PRO A 248 -24.58 13.66 28.88
C PRO A 248 -25.40 13.63 27.58
N PRO A 249 -25.05 14.46 26.58
CA PRO A 249 -25.78 14.50 25.32
C PRO A 249 -25.84 13.09 24.69
N PRO A 250 -26.88 12.79 23.90
CA PRO A 250 -26.94 11.53 23.16
C PRO A 250 -25.62 11.33 22.41
N ALA A 251 -25.11 10.09 22.42
CA ALA A 251 -23.87 9.77 21.73
C ALA A 251 -23.95 10.27 20.29
N GLN A 252 -23.10 11.24 19.96
CA GLN A 252 -23.05 11.83 18.62
C GLN A 252 -22.81 10.71 17.61
N GLU A 253 -23.53 10.74 16.49
CA GLU A 253 -23.22 9.87 15.35
C GLU A 253 -21.77 10.11 14.95
N GLY A 254 -21.03 9.04 14.60
CA GLY A 254 -19.63 9.14 14.25
C GLY A 254 -19.41 10.13 13.10
N LYS A 255 -18.36 10.95 13.20
CA LYS A 255 -18.15 12.06 12.26
C LYS A 255 -17.83 11.57 10.84
N PHE A 256 -18.11 12.42 9.86
CA PHE A 256 -17.46 12.30 8.57
C PHE A 256 -15.98 12.66 8.72
N THR A 257 -15.13 11.90 8.03
CA THR A 257 -13.69 12.08 8.10
C THR A 257 -13.12 12.30 6.71
N PHE A 258 -11.96 12.95 6.62
CA PHE A 258 -11.20 13.00 5.38
C PHE A 258 -9.72 12.68 5.62
N GLY A 259 -9.05 12.28 4.55
CA GLY A 259 -7.59 12.21 4.43
C GLY A 259 -7.19 12.61 3.01
N VAL A 260 -5.92 12.98 2.84
CA VAL A 260 -5.37 13.54 1.61
C VAL A 260 -4.11 12.77 1.24
N GLU A 261 -3.98 12.33 -0.01
CA GLU A 261 -2.74 11.81 -0.58
C GLU A 261 -2.29 12.75 -1.72
N LEU A 262 -1.03 13.16 -1.73
CA LEU A 262 -0.45 14.08 -2.72
C LEU A 262 0.69 13.35 -3.44
N GLU A 263 0.49 13.06 -4.72
CA GLU A 263 1.37 12.27 -5.59
C GLU A 263 2.07 13.19 -6.60
N PHE A 264 3.40 13.20 -6.63
CA PHE A 264 4.19 14.14 -7.43
C PHE A 264 5.60 13.63 -7.79
N LEU A 265 6.18 14.16 -8.87
CA LEU A 265 7.60 13.92 -9.19
C LEU A 265 8.49 14.94 -8.47
N LEU A 266 9.47 14.45 -7.72
CA LEU A 266 10.50 15.23 -7.05
C LEU A 266 11.83 15.11 -7.82
N ALA A 267 12.44 16.23 -8.20
CA ALA A 267 13.80 16.23 -8.72
C ALA A 267 14.79 15.93 -7.59
N THR A 268 15.63 14.91 -7.75
CA THR A 268 16.63 14.55 -6.72
C THR A 268 18.03 14.95 -7.14
N GLN A 269 18.35 14.91 -8.43
CA GLN A 269 19.65 15.32 -8.99
C GLN A 269 19.51 15.73 -10.46
N THR A 270 20.51 16.41 -11.00
CA THR A 270 20.62 16.68 -12.45
C THR A 270 20.73 15.37 -13.24
N ARG A 271 20.15 15.32 -14.46
CA ARG A 271 20.18 14.09 -15.27
C ARG A 271 21.58 13.74 -15.77
N THR A 272 22.42 14.75 -16.00
CA THR A 272 23.85 14.59 -16.29
C THR A 272 24.62 14.54 -14.97
N ALA A 273 25.20 13.39 -14.62
CA ALA A 273 26.01 13.24 -13.40
C ALA A 273 27.17 14.27 -13.37
N GLY A 274 27.20 15.10 -12.31
CA GLY A 274 28.18 16.19 -12.18
C GLY A 274 27.96 17.39 -13.12
N GLY A 275 26.90 17.38 -13.93
CA GLY A 275 26.50 18.53 -14.74
C GLY A 275 25.97 19.68 -13.87
N PRO A 276 26.12 20.94 -14.33
CA PRO A 276 25.59 22.09 -13.61
C PRO A 276 24.08 21.96 -13.47
N ASP A 277 23.54 22.48 -12.37
CA ASP A 277 22.10 22.62 -12.19
C ASP A 277 21.51 23.50 -13.31
N PRO A 278 20.51 23.00 -14.07
CA PRO A 278 19.82 23.78 -15.09
C PRO A 278 19.08 25.01 -14.55
N HIS A 279 18.80 25.06 -13.24
CA HIS A 279 18.15 26.19 -12.58
C HIS A 279 18.98 26.69 -11.39
N PRO A 280 20.19 27.26 -11.61
CA PRO A 280 21.15 27.54 -10.53
C PRO A 280 20.76 28.72 -9.62
N GLY A 281 19.70 29.45 -9.95
CA GLY A 281 19.09 30.48 -9.10
C GLY A 281 17.93 29.98 -8.24
N GLU A 282 17.60 28.68 -8.32
CA GLU A 282 16.59 28.02 -7.51
C GLU A 282 17.26 27.40 -6.27
N ASP A 283 16.84 27.76 -5.05
CA ASP A 283 17.44 27.27 -3.81
C ASP A 283 16.75 26.01 -3.25
N ARG A 284 15.58 25.65 -3.78
CA ARG A 284 14.88 24.41 -3.44
C ARG A 284 15.75 23.18 -3.65
N TRP A 285 15.54 22.19 -2.79
CA TRP A 285 16.47 21.08 -2.59
C TRP A 285 16.69 20.22 -3.84
N LEU A 286 17.97 19.94 -4.08
CA LEU A 286 18.50 18.78 -4.80
C LEU A 286 19.44 18.03 -3.83
N SER A 287 19.57 16.73 -3.98
CA SER A 287 20.41 15.90 -3.11
C SER A 287 21.89 16.21 -3.31
N ALA A 288 22.54 16.67 -2.25
CA ALA A 288 24.00 16.81 -2.23
C ALA A 288 24.68 15.44 -2.07
N ALA A 289 24.01 14.47 -1.45
CA ALA A 289 24.54 13.12 -1.24
C ALA A 289 24.59 12.26 -2.52
N GLN A 290 23.76 12.59 -3.51
CA GLN A 290 23.60 11.82 -4.76
C GLN A 290 24.24 12.52 -5.98
N ALA A 291 24.69 13.77 -5.81
CA ALA A 291 25.29 14.58 -6.86
C ALA A 291 26.52 13.89 -7.50
N GLY A 292 26.34 13.36 -8.71
CA GLY A 292 27.42 12.75 -9.49
C GLY A 292 27.48 11.23 -9.46
N ASP A 293 26.52 10.52 -8.85
CA ASP A 293 26.42 9.06 -8.97
C ASP A 293 25.42 8.65 -10.08
N PRO A 294 25.89 8.19 -11.26
CA PRO A 294 25.03 7.68 -12.31
C PRO A 294 24.50 6.25 -12.03
N TRP A 295 24.98 5.56 -10.99
CA TRP A 295 24.73 4.15 -10.73
C TRP A 295 23.68 3.86 -9.65
N LEU A 296 23.00 4.87 -9.09
CA LEU A 296 21.87 4.66 -8.17
C LEU A 296 20.63 4.04 -8.83
N THR A 297 20.62 3.91 -10.16
CA THR A 297 19.69 3.04 -10.92
C THR A 297 20.03 1.54 -10.80
N GLY A 298 21.23 1.21 -10.30
CA GLY A 298 21.65 -0.13 -9.96
C GLY A 298 21.06 -0.57 -8.62
N ARG A 299 20.22 -1.63 -8.66
CA ARG A 299 19.43 -2.20 -7.54
C ARG A 299 20.12 -2.34 -6.17
N ALA A 300 21.45 -2.33 -6.11
CA ALA A 300 22.19 -2.50 -4.88
C ALA A 300 21.92 -1.36 -3.88
N ASP A 301 21.85 -0.09 -4.31
CA ASP A 301 21.75 1.05 -3.38
C ASP A 301 20.47 1.90 -3.47
N GLN A 302 19.53 1.46 -4.31
CA GLN A 302 18.21 2.06 -4.49
C GLN A 302 17.46 2.33 -3.16
N SER A 303 17.60 1.46 -2.15
CA SER A 303 16.91 1.68 -0.86
C SER A 303 17.45 2.86 -0.05
N LEU A 304 18.77 3.12 -0.07
CA LEU A 304 19.31 4.31 0.64
C LEU A 304 18.89 5.59 -0.08
N TYR A 305 18.88 5.56 -1.42
CA TYR A 305 18.29 6.62 -2.25
C TYR A 305 16.82 6.89 -1.88
N GLU A 306 15.97 5.86 -1.88
CA GLU A 306 14.55 5.94 -1.49
C GLU A 306 14.37 6.51 -0.07
N TYR A 307 15.15 6.03 0.91
CA TYR A 307 15.09 6.55 2.28
C TYR A 307 15.52 8.02 2.36
N THR A 308 16.61 8.42 1.69
CA THR A 308 17.11 9.80 1.71
C THR A 308 16.08 10.78 1.16
N VAL A 309 15.49 10.48 0.00
CA VAL A 309 14.49 11.34 -0.66
C VAL A 309 13.20 11.40 0.17
N ARG A 310 12.69 10.24 0.61
CA ARG A 310 11.48 10.13 1.43
C ARG A 310 11.61 10.83 2.78
N ASN A 311 12.75 10.63 3.47
CA ASN A 311 13.00 11.26 4.76
C ASN A 311 13.21 12.77 4.60
N ARG A 312 13.75 13.24 3.46
CA ARG A 312 13.86 14.68 3.14
C ARG A 312 12.48 15.35 3.02
N MET A 313 11.50 14.71 2.37
CA MET A 313 10.11 15.22 2.35
C MET A 313 9.52 15.33 3.75
N ALA A 314 9.75 14.31 4.59
CA ALA A 314 9.29 14.32 5.97
C ALA A 314 9.97 15.43 6.79
N ASP A 315 11.27 15.68 6.58
CA ASP A 315 12.01 16.76 7.25
C ASP A 315 11.58 18.16 6.79
N ALA A 316 11.23 18.33 5.51
CA ALA A 316 10.66 19.59 4.99
C ALA A 316 9.32 19.93 5.65
N MET A 317 8.38 18.98 5.63
CA MET A 317 7.09 19.16 6.32
C MET A 317 7.28 19.40 7.84
N ARG A 318 8.24 18.74 8.49
CA ARG A 318 8.57 18.97 9.91
C ARG A 318 9.08 20.38 10.20
N ARG A 319 9.82 21.02 9.29
CA ARG A 319 10.30 22.40 9.47
C ARG A 319 9.14 23.40 9.55
N GLY A 320 8.07 23.17 8.81
CA GLY A 320 6.82 23.93 8.93
C GLY A 320 5.92 23.55 10.11
N GLY A 321 6.39 22.68 11.02
CA GLY A 321 5.64 22.26 12.21
C GLY A 321 4.66 21.09 11.99
N VAL A 322 4.61 20.48 10.80
CA VAL A 322 3.72 19.35 10.51
C VAL A 322 4.14 18.11 11.29
N VAL A 323 3.19 17.38 11.86
CA VAL A 323 3.46 16.11 12.55
C VAL A 323 3.57 14.98 11.53
N VAL A 324 4.81 14.66 11.13
CA VAL A 324 5.15 13.58 10.19
C VAL A 324 5.87 12.45 10.89
N ASN A 325 5.54 11.20 10.52
CA ASN A 325 6.24 9.99 10.97
C ASN A 325 7.15 9.46 9.85
N LYS A 326 8.40 9.17 10.18
CA LYS A 326 9.30 8.42 9.31
C LYS A 326 9.12 6.93 9.60
N THR A 327 8.39 6.23 8.74
CA THR A 327 8.07 4.80 8.91
C THR A 327 9.00 3.91 8.08
N ARG A 328 8.83 2.59 8.18
CA ARG A 328 9.65 1.59 7.47
C ARG A 328 8.91 0.95 6.30
N ASP A 329 7.86 1.60 5.80
CA ASP A 329 6.83 1.01 4.92
C ASP A 329 7.30 0.65 3.48
N GLY A 330 8.60 0.54 3.22
CA GLY A 330 9.15 0.15 1.92
C GLY A 330 9.10 -1.38 1.71
N PRO A 331 8.55 -1.90 0.60
CA PRO A 331 8.57 -3.33 0.30
C PRO A 331 9.99 -3.88 0.12
N ALA A 332 10.96 -3.01 -0.21
CA ALA A 332 12.37 -3.32 -0.40
C ALA A 332 12.98 -4.16 0.73
N GLU A 333 12.57 -3.97 1.99
CA GLU A 333 13.12 -4.74 3.11
C GLU A 333 12.59 -6.17 3.24
N VAL A 334 11.33 -6.42 2.87
CA VAL A 334 10.76 -7.77 2.85
C VAL A 334 11.56 -8.69 1.92
N PHE A 335 12.24 -8.09 0.93
CA PHE A 335 13.08 -8.77 -0.05
C PHE A 335 14.59 -8.52 0.14
N ALA A 336 15.01 -7.61 1.02
CA ALA A 336 16.42 -7.34 1.29
C ALA A 336 17.08 -8.52 2.04
N SER A 337 18.34 -8.82 1.70
CA SER A 337 19.08 -9.87 2.40
C SER A 337 19.34 -9.48 3.87
N PRO A 338 19.44 -10.45 4.81
CA PRO A 338 19.76 -10.15 6.21
C PRO A 338 21.08 -9.38 6.41
N ALA A 339 22.01 -9.45 5.45
CA ALA A 339 23.24 -8.67 5.45
C ALA A 339 23.02 -7.21 5.04
N ALA A 340 22.24 -6.96 3.98
CA ALA A 340 21.83 -5.60 3.58
C ALA A 340 20.98 -4.93 4.67
N GLN A 341 20.04 -5.68 5.26
CA GLN A 341 19.28 -5.25 6.45
C GLN A 341 20.16 -5.02 7.69
N ALA A 342 21.37 -5.59 7.77
CA ALA A 342 22.30 -5.38 8.89
C ALA A 342 23.19 -4.15 8.70
N ALA A 343 23.57 -3.84 7.46
CA ALA A 343 24.37 -2.67 7.12
C ALA A 343 23.59 -1.35 7.23
N ARG A 344 22.28 -1.35 6.94
CA ARG A 344 21.44 -0.14 6.79
C ARG A 344 20.73 0.36 8.06
N ARG A 345 21.03 -0.22 9.23
CA ARG A 345 20.08 -0.25 10.36
C ARG A 345 19.68 1.08 10.98
N LEU A 346 20.48 2.15 10.95
CA LEU A 346 20.02 3.46 11.45
C LEU A 346 19.76 4.48 10.36
N ASP A 347 20.31 4.29 9.18
CA ASP A 347 20.34 5.33 8.15
C ASP A 347 19.06 5.34 7.29
N PHE A 348 18.14 4.40 7.54
CA PHE A 348 16.81 4.37 6.89
C PHE A 348 15.78 5.32 7.51
N LEU A 349 16.02 5.85 8.72
CA LEU A 349 15.11 6.76 9.42
C LEU A 349 15.53 8.23 9.38
N ASP A 350 16.71 8.56 8.87
CA ASP A 350 17.10 9.95 8.60
C ASP A 350 17.51 10.09 7.12
N SER A 351 17.58 11.33 6.63
CA SER A 351 18.09 11.58 5.28
C SER A 351 19.62 11.58 5.31
N THR A 352 20.29 11.11 4.26
CA THR A 352 21.77 11.16 4.16
C THR A 352 22.30 12.54 3.75
N GLU A 353 21.46 13.57 3.74
CA GLU A 353 21.87 14.94 3.42
C GLU A 353 22.79 15.54 4.51
N PRO A 354 23.78 16.38 4.15
CA PRO A 354 24.77 16.90 5.10
C PRO A 354 24.18 17.68 6.29
N ASP A 355 23.09 18.41 6.09
CA ASP A 355 22.40 19.16 7.15
C ASP A 355 21.72 18.23 8.17
N VAL A 356 21.10 17.14 7.69
CA VAL A 356 20.48 16.11 8.53
C VAL A 356 21.52 15.27 9.24
N ILE A 357 22.66 14.94 8.58
CA ILE A 357 23.82 14.31 9.23
C ILE A 357 24.36 15.20 10.35
N ALA A 358 24.50 16.51 10.13
CA ALA A 358 24.97 17.46 11.15
C ALA A 358 23.98 17.61 12.33
N GLU A 359 22.67 17.59 12.08
CA GLU A 359 21.65 17.55 13.14
C GLU A 359 21.71 16.24 13.94
N ARG A 360 21.82 15.09 13.26
CA ARG A 360 21.98 13.78 13.93
C ARG A 360 23.26 13.72 14.76
N ALA A 361 24.38 14.28 14.28
CA ALA A 361 25.61 14.39 15.04
C ALA A 361 25.46 15.28 16.29
N ARG A 362 24.71 16.39 16.19
CA ARG A 362 24.39 17.25 17.35
C ARG A 362 23.53 16.53 18.39
N ARG A 363 22.51 15.77 17.97
CA ARG A 363 21.69 14.92 18.86
C ARG A 363 22.55 13.83 19.53
N ALA A 364 23.38 13.14 18.75
CA ALA A 364 24.25 12.08 19.24
C ALA A 364 25.31 12.57 20.24
N ALA A 365 25.83 13.80 20.10
CA ALA A 365 26.87 14.33 21.00
C ALA A 365 26.47 14.29 22.50
N ALA A 366 25.19 14.45 22.82
CA ALA A 366 24.69 14.30 24.20
C ALA A 366 24.80 12.85 24.69
N ASN A 367 24.44 11.88 23.85
CA ASN A 367 24.59 10.46 24.15
C ASN A 367 26.07 10.06 24.20
N ASP A 368 26.91 10.57 23.31
CA ASP A 368 28.35 10.26 23.26
C ASP A 368 29.07 10.74 24.52
N LEU A 369 28.62 11.84 25.12
CA LEU A 369 29.07 12.28 26.44
C LEU A 369 28.51 11.40 27.57
N ALA A 370 27.24 11.02 27.51
CA ALA A 370 26.54 10.28 28.56
C ALA A 370 26.83 8.77 28.61
N VAL A 371 27.19 8.15 27.47
CA VAL A 371 27.42 6.70 27.33
C VAL A 371 28.73 6.35 26.62
N GLY A 372 29.33 7.28 25.87
CA GLY A 372 30.58 7.06 25.13
C GLY A 372 31.85 7.11 26.00
N PRO A 373 33.04 7.27 25.41
CA PRO A 373 34.31 7.06 26.10
C PRO A 373 34.59 7.99 27.29
N ALA A 374 34.04 9.21 27.27
CA ALA A 374 34.15 10.19 28.35
C ALA A 374 33.17 9.93 29.52
N SER A 375 32.18 9.04 29.31
CA SER A 375 31.19 8.71 30.33
C SER A 375 31.72 7.81 31.43
N ALA A 376 31.00 7.77 32.54
CA ALA A 376 31.20 6.78 33.60
C ALA A 376 30.60 5.39 33.26
N TRP A 377 30.03 5.18 32.06
CA TRP A 377 29.44 3.89 31.72
C TRP A 377 30.51 2.81 31.57
N VAL A 378 30.34 1.76 32.36
CA VAL A 378 31.18 0.59 32.39
C VAL A 378 30.26 -0.62 32.26
N PRO A 379 30.33 -1.39 31.15
CA PRO A 379 29.52 -2.59 31.03
C PRO A 379 29.94 -3.65 32.08
N PRO A 380 28.99 -4.49 32.53
CA PRO A 380 29.28 -5.54 33.50
C PRO A 380 30.31 -6.55 32.94
N PRO A 381 31.11 -7.19 33.80
CA PRO A 381 32.01 -8.25 33.37
C PRO A 381 31.27 -9.40 32.67
N CYS A 382 31.80 -9.83 31.53
CA CYS A 382 31.30 -10.95 30.75
C CYS A 382 32.02 -12.23 31.18
N HIS A 383 31.35 -13.02 32.01
CA HIS A 383 31.89 -14.30 32.49
C HIS A 383 31.62 -15.41 31.47
N TRP A 384 32.62 -16.27 31.25
CA TRP A 384 32.41 -17.54 30.58
C TRP A 384 31.73 -18.54 31.53
N ASN A 385 30.72 -19.25 31.05
CA ASN A 385 30.10 -20.36 31.76
C ASN A 385 30.51 -21.68 31.09
N PRO A 386 31.34 -22.53 31.72
CA PRO A 386 31.82 -23.77 31.11
C PRO A 386 30.73 -24.84 30.94
N ALA A 387 29.57 -24.70 31.60
CA ALA A 387 28.41 -25.56 31.40
C ALA A 387 27.54 -25.15 30.19
N ARG A 388 27.97 -24.16 29.41
CA ARG A 388 27.33 -23.71 28.17
C ARG A 388 28.31 -23.80 27.02
N ASP A 389 27.80 -24.07 25.83
CA ASP A 389 28.58 -23.91 24.61
C ASP A 389 28.94 -22.43 24.35
N ARG A 390 29.81 -22.25 23.35
CA ARG A 390 30.32 -20.94 22.93
C ARG A 390 29.20 -19.98 22.50
N ASP A 391 28.25 -20.43 21.71
CA ASP A 391 27.18 -19.58 21.16
C ASP A 391 26.22 -19.13 22.26
N ALA A 392 25.88 -20.04 23.18
CA ALA A 392 25.08 -19.73 24.36
C ALA A 392 25.78 -18.75 25.31
N ASN A 393 27.12 -18.81 25.44
CA ASN A 393 27.91 -17.81 26.15
C ASN A 393 27.90 -16.45 25.45
N ILE A 394 28.14 -16.40 24.14
CA ILE A 394 28.14 -15.18 23.32
C ILE A 394 26.78 -14.51 23.33
N VAL A 395 25.70 -15.25 23.00
CA VAL A 395 24.33 -14.72 22.95
C VAL A 395 23.83 -14.31 24.33
N GLY A 396 24.19 -15.05 25.38
CA GLY A 396 23.86 -14.74 26.76
C GLY A 396 24.50 -13.43 27.24
N ASN A 397 25.81 -13.30 27.07
CA ASN A 397 26.54 -12.09 27.45
C ASN A 397 26.10 -10.88 26.60
N ALA A 398 25.93 -11.04 25.28
CA ALA A 398 25.42 -9.96 24.42
C ALA A 398 24.05 -9.44 24.87
N ARG A 399 23.14 -10.31 25.34
CA ARG A 399 21.84 -9.91 25.89
C ARG A 399 21.99 -9.13 27.21
N ALA A 400 22.83 -9.62 28.13
CA ALA A 400 23.08 -8.95 29.40
C ALA A 400 23.70 -7.55 29.23
N LEU A 401 24.64 -7.43 28.29
CA LEU A 401 25.26 -6.14 27.92
C LEU A 401 24.25 -5.14 27.35
N VAL A 402 23.31 -5.57 26.50
CA VAL A 402 22.25 -4.68 25.99
C VAL A 402 21.31 -4.24 27.11
N ALA A 403 20.90 -5.13 28.00
CA ALA A 403 20.06 -4.74 29.15
C ALA A 403 20.76 -3.74 30.08
N ALA A 404 22.08 -3.88 30.30
CA ALA A 404 22.88 -2.92 31.06
C ALA A 404 23.07 -1.57 30.34
N PHE A 405 23.07 -1.57 29.00
CA PHE A 405 23.13 -0.37 28.16
C PHE A 405 21.79 0.39 28.20
N GLU A 406 20.65 -0.30 28.05
CA GLU A 406 19.31 0.27 28.21
C GLU A 406 19.10 0.87 29.61
N ALA A 407 19.49 0.14 30.66
CA ALA A 407 19.37 0.61 32.05
C ALA A 407 20.21 1.87 32.30
N HIS A 408 21.38 2.00 31.68
CA HIS A 408 22.22 3.19 31.79
C HIS A 408 21.62 4.39 31.04
N HIS A 409 21.09 4.19 29.83
CA HIS A 409 20.37 5.25 29.11
C HIS A 409 19.19 5.79 29.94
N ALA A 410 18.40 4.90 30.55
CA ALA A 410 17.29 5.28 31.43
C ALA A 410 17.78 6.04 32.68
N ALA A 411 18.86 5.59 33.32
CA ALA A 411 19.42 6.24 34.51
C ALA A 411 20.06 7.61 34.22
N ALA A 412 20.67 7.77 33.04
CA ALA A 412 21.26 9.03 32.58
C ALA A 412 20.23 10.02 31.98
N GLY A 413 18.97 9.59 31.80
CA GLY A 413 17.90 10.41 31.21
C GLY A 413 18.11 10.72 29.72
N VAL A 414 18.96 9.98 29.02
CA VAL A 414 19.29 10.22 27.61
C VAL A 414 18.60 9.20 26.68
N PRO A 415 17.86 9.65 25.65
CA PRO A 415 17.10 8.78 24.77
C PRO A 415 18.03 7.90 23.94
N MET A 416 17.90 6.58 24.05
CA MET A 416 18.80 5.64 23.39
C MET A 416 18.68 5.70 21.86
N ARG A 417 17.50 6.04 21.31
CA ARG A 417 17.26 6.30 19.87
C ARG A 417 18.24 7.30 19.22
N ASP A 418 18.77 8.26 19.99
CA ASP A 418 19.65 9.31 19.47
C ASP A 418 21.15 8.90 19.50
N THR A 419 21.47 7.64 19.83
CA THR A 419 22.86 7.15 19.92
C THR A 419 23.43 6.83 18.54
N ALA A 420 24.62 7.37 18.22
CA ALA A 420 25.30 7.07 16.97
C ALA A 420 25.90 5.65 16.92
N GLN A 421 25.99 5.08 15.72
CA GLN A 421 26.63 3.77 15.50
C GLN A 421 28.11 3.78 15.90
N ASN A 422 28.84 4.87 15.65
CA ASN A 422 30.26 4.99 16.02
C ASN A 422 30.48 4.88 17.54
N THR A 423 29.50 5.31 18.33
CA THR A 423 29.50 5.23 19.80
C THR A 423 29.31 3.80 20.25
N VAL A 424 28.40 3.07 19.59
CA VAL A 424 28.25 1.62 19.75
C VAL A 424 29.57 0.91 19.39
N ASP A 425 30.08 1.11 18.18
CA ASP A 425 31.33 0.47 17.72
C ASP A 425 32.55 0.79 18.62
N GLY A 426 32.65 2.03 19.11
CA GLY A 426 33.68 2.45 20.08
C GLY A 426 33.57 1.75 21.43
N LEU A 427 32.34 1.53 21.94
CA LEU A 427 32.10 0.82 23.20
C LEU A 427 32.43 -0.67 23.11
N ALA A 428 32.08 -1.34 22.01
CA ALA A 428 32.53 -2.70 21.72
C ALA A 428 34.06 -2.78 21.73
N THR A 429 34.71 -1.89 20.99
CA THR A 429 36.16 -1.90 20.78
C THR A 429 36.93 -1.58 22.07
N ARG A 430 36.39 -0.72 22.93
CA ARG A 430 37.00 -0.37 24.22
C ARG A 430 36.88 -1.47 25.27
N TRP A 431 35.68 -2.04 25.45
CA TRP A 431 35.38 -2.84 26.64
C TRP A 431 35.35 -4.35 26.38
N LEU A 432 35.02 -4.80 25.17
CA LEU A 432 34.87 -6.23 24.84
C LEU A 432 36.18 -6.77 24.23
N VAL A 433 37.26 -6.58 24.97
CA VAL A 433 38.63 -7.02 24.65
C VAL A 433 39.17 -7.96 25.73
N LEU A 434 40.22 -8.69 25.40
CA LEU A 434 40.94 -9.56 26.33
C LEU A 434 41.93 -8.75 27.18
N GLY A 435 42.23 -9.23 28.38
CA GLY A 435 43.26 -8.68 29.26
C GLY A 435 42.73 -7.77 30.39
N PRO A 436 43.63 -7.18 31.21
CA PRO A 436 43.27 -6.59 32.51
C PRO A 436 42.32 -5.37 32.46
N SER A 437 42.30 -4.65 31.34
CA SER A 437 41.40 -3.51 31.10
C SER A 437 40.07 -3.90 30.45
N GLY A 438 39.97 -5.12 29.94
CA GLY A 438 38.79 -5.66 29.26
C GLY A 438 37.74 -6.21 30.23
N ARG A 439 36.52 -6.38 29.73
CA ARG A 439 35.40 -6.95 30.50
C ARG A 439 35.24 -8.46 30.29
N LEU A 440 36.02 -9.09 29.44
CA LEU A 440 35.97 -10.53 29.19
C LEU A 440 36.73 -11.27 30.31
N GLN A 441 36.04 -12.10 31.09
CA GLN A 441 36.58 -12.78 32.27
C GLN A 441 36.51 -14.29 32.10
N GLY A 442 37.67 -14.95 32.20
CA GLY A 442 37.87 -16.39 32.01
C GLY A 442 38.89 -16.69 30.90
N PRO A 443 39.74 -17.72 31.03
CA PRO A 443 40.72 -18.11 30.00
C PRO A 443 40.07 -18.66 28.71
N GLU A 444 38.79 -19.00 28.74
CA GLU A 444 38.04 -19.56 27.61
C GLU A 444 37.64 -18.50 26.56
N TRP A 445 37.76 -17.21 26.88
CA TRP A 445 37.57 -16.14 25.90
C TRP A 445 38.76 -16.08 24.93
N ASP A 446 38.67 -16.80 23.82
CA ASP A 446 39.58 -16.64 22.69
C ASP A 446 39.27 -15.36 21.86
N ALA A 447 40.20 -14.98 20.97
CA ALA A 447 40.07 -13.78 20.14
C ALA A 447 38.86 -13.81 19.19
N LEU A 448 38.45 -14.99 18.75
CA LEU A 448 37.29 -15.19 17.87
C LEU A 448 35.99 -15.05 18.68
N ALA A 449 35.92 -15.62 19.88
CA ALA A 449 34.75 -15.51 20.78
C ALA A 449 34.54 -14.07 21.26
N ALA A 450 35.64 -13.35 21.52
CA ALA A 450 35.60 -11.91 21.76
C ALA A 450 35.08 -11.12 20.54
N SER A 451 35.46 -11.52 19.32
CA SER A 451 34.98 -10.90 18.07
C SER A 451 33.49 -11.16 17.83
N ASP A 452 33.05 -12.40 18.01
CA ASP A 452 31.64 -12.79 17.89
C ASP A 452 30.78 -12.06 18.93
N LEU A 453 31.26 -11.93 20.18
CA LEU A 453 30.57 -11.16 21.21
C LEU A 453 30.45 -9.67 20.83
N ARG A 454 31.52 -9.05 20.29
CA ARG A 454 31.44 -7.67 19.76
C ARG A 454 30.38 -7.55 18.66
N PHE A 455 30.38 -8.46 17.69
CA PHE A 455 29.41 -8.49 16.60
C PHE A 455 27.97 -8.66 17.10
N HIS A 456 27.72 -9.67 17.95
CA HIS A 456 26.40 -9.96 18.51
C HIS A 456 25.88 -8.85 19.42
N TRP A 457 26.76 -8.24 20.23
CA TRP A 457 26.42 -7.08 21.05
C TRP A 457 26.06 -5.87 20.18
N ARG A 458 26.93 -5.48 19.23
CA ARG A 458 26.70 -4.34 18.31
C ARG A 458 25.37 -4.51 17.61
N ARG A 459 25.15 -5.69 17.02
CA ARG A 459 23.92 -6.03 16.29
C ARG A 459 22.68 -5.85 17.18
N ARG A 460 22.71 -6.36 18.41
CA ARG A 460 21.58 -6.26 19.36
C ARG A 460 21.36 -4.86 19.90
N ALA A 461 22.41 -4.11 20.18
CA ALA A 461 22.32 -2.71 20.62
C ALA A 461 21.69 -1.86 19.51
N MET A 462 22.16 -2.02 18.27
CA MET A 462 21.61 -1.36 17.08
C MET A 462 20.15 -1.78 16.82
N ASP A 463 19.82 -3.07 16.86
CA ASP A 463 18.41 -3.54 16.78
C ASP A 463 17.53 -2.87 17.84
N ARG A 464 18.06 -2.66 19.04
CA ARG A 464 17.31 -2.07 20.15
C ARG A 464 17.14 -0.56 20.00
N ILE A 465 18.17 0.18 19.56
CA ILE A 465 18.10 1.59 19.18
C ILE A 465 17.01 1.77 18.11
N VAL A 466 17.03 0.96 17.04
CA VAL A 466 16.04 1.00 15.96
C VAL A 466 14.63 0.82 16.46
N VAL A 467 14.35 -0.19 17.29
CA VAL A 467 13.00 -0.40 17.84
C VAL A 467 12.57 0.77 18.74
N GLU A 468 13.50 1.46 19.41
CA GLU A 468 13.16 2.69 20.15
C GLU A 468 12.86 3.87 19.21
N THR A 469 13.63 4.04 18.13
CA THR A 469 13.39 5.09 17.13
C THR A 469 12.07 4.85 16.39
N GLU A 470 11.80 3.63 15.93
CA GLU A 470 10.53 3.21 15.34
C GLU A 470 9.35 3.41 16.32
N ALA A 471 9.53 3.07 17.61
CA ALA A 471 8.51 3.29 18.64
C ALA A 471 8.31 4.77 18.98
N TRP A 472 9.32 5.62 18.82
CA TRP A 472 9.19 7.06 19.00
C TRP A 472 8.49 7.71 17.80
N GLU A 473 8.93 7.38 16.59
CA GLU A 473 8.32 7.81 15.32
C GLU A 473 6.84 7.41 15.24
N SER A 474 6.51 6.13 15.48
CA SER A 474 5.11 5.64 15.42
C SER A 474 4.18 6.17 16.53
N ARG A 475 4.72 6.70 17.64
CA ARG A 475 3.93 7.33 18.70
C ARG A 475 3.58 8.78 18.41
N ARG A 476 4.26 9.43 17.46
CA ARG A 476 3.90 10.77 17.02
C ARG A 476 2.50 10.70 16.38
N ARG A 477 1.66 11.61 16.83
CA ARG A 477 0.27 11.76 16.43
C ARG A 477 0.00 13.22 16.17
N ASP A 478 -0.61 13.51 15.04
CA ASP A 478 -1.12 14.84 14.75
C ASP A 478 -2.23 15.20 15.75
N PRO A 479 -2.20 16.39 16.39
CA PRO A 479 -3.22 16.77 17.37
C PRO A 479 -4.65 16.83 16.80
N ARG A 480 -4.80 16.99 15.48
CA ARG A 480 -6.09 17.00 14.76
C ARG A 480 -6.56 15.60 14.36
N HIS A 481 -5.75 14.57 14.59
CA HIS A 481 -6.07 13.21 14.17
C HIS A 481 -7.30 12.63 14.88
N VAL A 482 -8.25 12.10 14.10
CA VAL A 482 -9.45 11.42 14.57
C VAL A 482 -9.28 9.89 14.52
N GLU A 483 -9.46 9.22 15.65
CA GLU A 483 -9.43 7.75 15.67
C GLU A 483 -10.63 7.15 14.90
N VAL A 484 -10.33 6.16 14.06
CA VAL A 484 -11.31 5.33 13.35
C VAL A 484 -11.04 3.86 13.69
N ALA A 485 -12.05 3.15 14.19
CA ALA A 485 -11.85 1.81 14.75
C ALA A 485 -11.42 0.78 13.68
N GLY A 486 -10.19 0.27 13.79
CA GLY A 486 -9.58 -0.70 12.85
C GLY A 486 -8.58 -0.09 11.87
N MET A 487 -8.47 1.24 11.83
CA MET A 487 -7.46 1.95 11.06
C MET A 487 -6.05 1.63 11.57
N LEU A 488 -5.06 1.67 10.67
CA LEU A 488 -3.67 1.46 11.03
C LEU A 488 -3.09 2.70 11.73
N ASP A 489 -2.28 2.48 12.76
CA ASP A 489 -1.54 3.50 13.52
C ASP A 489 -0.73 4.45 12.63
N LYS A 490 -0.34 4.02 11.42
CA LYS A 490 0.39 4.81 10.44
C LYS A 490 -0.36 6.06 9.95
N TYR A 491 -1.70 6.06 10.02
CA TYR A 491 -2.57 7.18 9.67
C TYR A 491 -2.84 8.15 10.84
N ARG A 492 -2.09 8.05 11.94
CA ARG A 492 -2.17 9.01 13.07
C ARG A 492 -1.38 10.30 12.85
N ALA A 493 -0.53 10.35 11.84
CA ALA A 493 0.37 11.44 11.50
C ALA A 493 0.56 11.48 9.98
N TRP A 494 1.18 12.52 9.46
CA TRP A 494 1.58 12.54 8.06
C TRP A 494 2.61 11.44 7.78
N GLN A 495 2.55 10.88 6.58
CA GLN A 495 3.55 9.96 6.04
C GLN A 495 4.15 10.55 4.76
N ALA A 496 5.36 10.10 4.44
CA ALA A 496 5.96 10.30 3.13
C ALA A 496 6.42 8.92 2.61
N THR A 497 6.14 8.60 1.36
CA THR A 497 6.41 7.30 0.73
C THR A 497 6.75 7.48 -0.75
N GLN A 498 7.19 6.40 -1.39
CA GLN A 498 7.34 6.33 -2.84
C GLN A 498 6.01 5.90 -3.46
N ASP A 499 5.60 6.53 -4.55
CA ASP A 499 4.65 5.93 -5.49
C ASP A 499 5.33 5.67 -6.83
N VAL A 500 5.50 4.39 -7.15
CA VAL A 500 6.09 3.89 -8.39
C VAL A 500 5.18 4.07 -9.61
N SER A 501 3.91 4.45 -9.41
CA SER A 501 2.98 4.79 -10.48
C SER A 501 3.20 6.21 -11.02
N VAL A 502 3.82 7.09 -10.23
CA VAL A 502 4.21 8.44 -10.61
C VAL A 502 5.58 8.40 -11.28
N THR A 503 5.64 8.58 -12.60
CA THR A 503 6.88 8.51 -13.40
C THR A 503 6.89 9.54 -14.51
N GLU A 504 8.06 9.95 -15.01
CA GLU A 504 8.15 10.89 -16.14
C GLU A 504 7.72 10.26 -17.49
N ASN A 505 7.42 8.96 -17.52
CA ASN A 505 7.11 8.13 -18.70
C ASN A 505 5.76 8.46 -19.37
N GLY A 506 5.60 9.71 -19.77
CA GLY A 506 4.38 10.28 -20.34
C GLY A 506 4.44 11.80 -20.44
N ALA A 507 5.37 12.46 -19.74
CA ALA A 507 5.67 13.86 -19.98
C ALA A 507 6.27 14.05 -21.38
N ARG A 508 5.75 15.03 -22.12
CA ARG A 508 6.16 15.39 -23.48
C ARG A 508 6.31 16.90 -23.55
N LEU A 509 7.16 17.41 -24.44
CA LEU A 509 7.37 18.85 -24.61
C LEU A 509 6.05 19.63 -24.84
N SER A 510 5.08 19.01 -25.50
CA SER A 510 3.72 19.55 -25.72
C SER A 510 2.89 19.78 -24.45
N HIS A 511 3.32 19.29 -23.28
CA HIS A 511 2.63 19.51 -22.00
C HIS A 511 3.13 20.76 -21.24
N TYR A 512 4.08 21.49 -21.85
CA TYR A 512 4.73 22.67 -21.29
C TYR A 512 4.53 23.87 -22.21
N GLN A 513 4.28 25.03 -21.61
CA GLN A 513 4.37 26.31 -22.31
C GLN A 513 5.84 26.74 -22.28
N MET A 514 6.50 26.68 -23.44
CA MET A 514 7.91 27.01 -23.54
C MET A 514 8.09 28.52 -23.76
N PRO A 515 9.13 29.15 -23.15
CA PRO A 515 9.37 30.57 -23.34
C PRO A 515 9.75 30.87 -24.81
N PRO A 516 9.47 32.10 -25.31
CA PRO A 516 9.86 32.49 -26.66
C PRO A 516 11.35 32.28 -26.93
N GLY A 517 11.67 31.64 -28.05
CA GLY A 517 13.05 31.29 -28.42
C GLY A 517 13.56 29.96 -27.85
N TYR A 518 12.75 29.19 -27.12
CA TYR A 518 13.09 27.81 -26.79
C TYR A 518 13.25 26.96 -28.05
N VAL A 519 14.37 26.23 -28.13
CA VAL A 519 14.65 25.24 -29.19
C VAL A 519 15.07 23.94 -28.52
N ALA A 520 14.26 22.89 -28.68
CA ALA A 520 14.54 21.58 -28.12
C ALA A 520 15.90 21.05 -28.61
N GLY A 521 16.73 20.57 -27.69
CA GLY A 521 18.08 20.08 -28.01
C GLY A 521 19.11 21.16 -28.40
N ALA A 522 18.78 22.45 -28.33
CA ALA A 522 19.81 23.49 -28.37
C ALA A 522 20.68 23.40 -27.11
N ALA A 523 21.98 23.63 -27.25
CA ALA A 523 23.03 23.33 -26.25
C ALA A 523 22.98 24.13 -24.92
N GLY A 524 21.85 24.77 -24.60
CA GLY A 524 21.59 25.46 -23.33
C GLY A 524 20.22 25.19 -22.71
N TYR A 525 19.35 24.38 -23.34
CA TYR A 525 18.01 24.10 -22.83
C TYR A 525 17.69 22.59 -22.89
N PRO A 526 17.70 21.87 -21.75
CA PRO A 526 17.21 20.50 -21.71
C PRO A 526 15.69 20.45 -21.93
N ASP A 527 15.19 19.35 -22.48
CA ASP A 527 13.76 19.06 -22.45
C ASP A 527 13.32 18.93 -20.97
N PRO A 528 12.22 19.58 -20.52
CA PRO A 528 11.84 19.61 -19.11
C PRO A 528 11.73 18.23 -18.42
N PRO A 529 11.17 17.17 -19.05
CA PRO A 529 11.17 15.83 -18.45
C PRO A 529 12.58 15.24 -18.24
N TYR A 530 13.55 15.68 -19.05
CA TYR A 530 14.91 15.16 -19.11
C TYR A 530 15.93 16.06 -18.39
N THR A 531 15.47 17.10 -17.70
CA THR A 531 16.33 18.04 -16.95
C THR A 531 16.93 17.40 -15.69
N TYR A 532 16.14 16.58 -15.00
CA TYR A 532 16.48 15.96 -13.73
C TYR A 532 16.32 14.43 -13.77
N VAL A 533 16.86 13.76 -12.76
CA VAL A 533 16.37 12.45 -12.32
C VAL A 533 15.18 12.70 -11.40
N TRP A 534 14.03 12.13 -11.77
CA TRP A 534 12.79 12.28 -11.03
C TRP A 534 12.52 11.07 -10.14
N TRP A 535 11.87 11.31 -9.02
CA TRP A 535 11.41 10.29 -8.10
C TRP A 535 9.92 10.46 -7.83
N GLY A 536 9.15 9.40 -8.03
CA GLY A 536 7.71 9.35 -7.73
C GLY A 536 7.46 9.34 -6.23
N GLY A 537 7.00 10.47 -5.70
CA GLY A 537 6.73 10.68 -4.29
C GLY A 537 5.25 10.78 -3.99
N GLU A 538 4.88 10.29 -2.82
CA GLU A 538 3.54 10.43 -2.24
C GLU A 538 3.68 10.92 -0.80
N VAL A 539 2.88 11.91 -0.40
CA VAL A 539 2.65 12.20 1.04
C VAL A 539 1.19 11.93 1.39
N ILE A 540 0.97 11.34 2.56
CA ILE A 540 -0.33 10.87 3.02
C ILE A 540 -0.65 11.57 4.34
N SER A 541 -1.83 12.18 4.47
CA SER A 541 -2.24 12.87 5.69
C SER A 541 -2.71 11.89 6.78
N PRO A 542 -2.74 12.34 8.05
CA PRO A 542 -3.59 11.73 9.06
C PRO A 542 -5.07 11.78 8.63
N VAL A 543 -5.89 10.95 9.25
CA VAL A 543 -7.35 11.10 9.14
C VAL A 543 -7.85 12.21 10.07
N TYR A 544 -8.62 13.15 9.51
CA TYR A 544 -9.18 14.33 10.16
C TYR A 544 -10.72 14.29 10.18
N ALA A 545 -11.36 15.12 11.01
CA ALA A 545 -12.80 15.39 10.89
C ALA A 545 -13.04 16.41 9.78
N VAL A 546 -14.10 16.25 8.98
CA VAL A 546 -14.48 17.21 7.94
C VAL A 546 -14.83 18.58 8.54
N GLU A 547 -15.28 18.61 9.80
CA GLU A 547 -15.68 19.84 10.49
C GLU A 547 -14.52 20.58 11.20
N ASP A 548 -13.27 20.09 11.12
CA ASP A 548 -12.10 20.71 11.76
C ASP A 548 -11.37 21.65 10.78
N SER A 549 -11.68 22.95 10.85
CA SER A 549 -11.09 23.97 9.97
C SER A 549 -9.55 24.03 10.04
N GLU A 550 -8.95 23.75 11.20
CA GLU A 550 -7.50 23.82 11.38
C GLU A 550 -6.77 22.57 10.84
N ALA A 551 -7.51 21.49 10.54
CA ALA A 551 -6.96 20.37 9.78
C ALA A 551 -6.59 20.82 8.34
N TYR A 552 -7.39 21.73 7.76
CA TYR A 552 -7.09 22.30 6.44
C TYR A 552 -5.84 23.19 6.49
N ASP A 553 -5.63 23.99 7.54
CA ASP A 553 -4.39 24.77 7.74
C ASP A 553 -3.15 23.86 7.81
N THR A 554 -3.31 22.66 8.37
CA THR A 554 -2.26 21.64 8.44
C THR A 554 -1.95 21.07 7.06
N VAL A 555 -2.97 20.80 6.23
CA VAL A 555 -2.79 20.40 4.81
C VAL A 555 -2.15 21.52 3.99
N GLN A 556 -2.61 22.76 4.13
CA GLN A 556 -2.00 23.93 3.50
C GLN A 556 -0.52 24.07 3.88
N THR A 557 -0.20 23.90 5.16
CA THR A 557 1.18 24.00 5.65
C THR A 557 2.07 22.87 5.11
N ALA A 558 1.58 21.64 5.05
CA ALA A 558 2.30 20.52 4.45
C ALA A 558 2.59 20.77 2.95
N ALA A 559 1.56 21.10 2.17
CA ALA A 559 1.70 21.33 0.73
C ALA A 559 2.59 22.56 0.42
N ARG A 560 2.44 23.64 1.20
CA ARG A 560 3.28 24.84 1.12
C ARG A 560 4.76 24.50 1.33
N GLN A 561 5.10 23.74 2.38
CA GLN A 561 6.49 23.41 2.69
C GLN A 561 7.13 22.46 1.67
N LEU A 562 6.37 21.50 1.14
CA LEU A 562 6.82 20.68 0.02
C LEU A 562 7.14 21.55 -1.21
N ARG A 563 6.27 22.50 -1.54
CA ARG A 563 6.45 23.44 -2.67
C ARG A 563 7.62 24.42 -2.47
N GLU A 564 7.79 24.92 -1.25
CA GLU A 564 8.79 25.94 -0.87
C GLU A 564 10.19 25.37 -0.65
N GLU A 565 10.33 24.10 -0.26
CA GLU A 565 11.65 23.51 0.00
C GLU A 565 12.10 22.50 -1.05
N LEU A 566 11.20 21.93 -1.86
CA LEU A 566 11.52 20.83 -2.78
C LEU A 566 11.20 21.19 -4.24
N ARG A 567 12.05 20.70 -5.15
CA ARG A 567 11.88 20.89 -6.59
C ARG A 567 10.89 19.88 -7.16
N ILE A 568 9.62 20.23 -7.08
CA ILE A 568 8.51 19.38 -7.51
C ILE A 568 8.08 19.77 -8.93
N HIS A 569 7.83 18.76 -9.77
CA HIS A 569 7.44 18.92 -11.17
C HIS A 569 6.04 19.56 -11.32
N LYS A 570 5.76 20.19 -12.48
CA LYS A 570 4.40 20.63 -12.85
C LYS A 570 3.42 19.45 -12.74
N PRO A 571 2.29 19.61 -12.03
CA PRO A 571 1.21 18.62 -12.00
C PRO A 571 0.67 18.31 -13.40
N LEU A 572 0.66 17.03 -13.79
CA LEU A 572 0.20 16.55 -15.10
C LEU A 572 -0.46 15.15 -14.97
N SER A 573 -1.51 14.92 -15.74
CA SER A 573 -2.20 13.61 -15.83
C SER A 573 -1.28 12.49 -16.37
N ALA A 574 -0.44 12.85 -17.34
CA ALA A 574 0.43 11.93 -18.08
C ALA A 574 1.61 11.35 -17.27
N ILE A 575 1.94 11.93 -16.11
CA ILE A 575 3.01 11.44 -15.21
C ILE A 575 2.47 10.71 -13.99
N GLY A 576 1.16 10.48 -13.90
CA GLY A 576 0.51 9.88 -12.74
C GLY A 576 0.32 10.81 -11.53
N SER A 577 0.84 12.04 -11.55
CA SER A 577 0.70 12.96 -10.40
C SER A 577 -0.76 13.27 -10.07
N GLY A 578 -1.09 13.20 -8.77
CA GLY A 578 -2.45 13.10 -8.25
C GLY A 578 -2.63 13.85 -6.93
N LEU A 579 -3.88 14.23 -6.66
CA LEU A 579 -4.34 14.57 -5.32
C LEU A 579 -5.58 13.70 -5.06
N HIS A 580 -5.52 12.88 -4.02
CA HIS A 580 -6.56 11.93 -3.65
C HIS A 580 -7.21 12.34 -2.34
N LEU A 581 -8.50 12.69 -2.41
CA LEU A 581 -9.31 12.97 -1.23
C LEU A 581 -10.05 11.70 -0.80
N HIS A 582 -9.72 11.19 0.38
CA HIS A 582 -10.30 10.00 0.98
C HIS A 582 -11.38 10.37 1.99
N LEU A 583 -12.65 10.35 1.59
CA LEU A 583 -13.78 10.56 2.50
C LEU A 583 -14.16 9.26 3.24
N GLY A 584 -14.27 9.35 4.56
CA GLY A 584 -14.61 8.26 5.48
C GLY A 584 -15.74 8.65 6.43
N HIS A 585 -16.08 7.71 7.31
CA HIS A 585 -17.08 7.90 8.37
C HIS A 585 -16.69 7.02 9.55
N GLN A 586 -16.63 7.54 10.78
CA GLN A 586 -16.10 6.79 11.93
C GLN A 586 -16.87 5.48 12.20
N ASP A 587 -18.19 5.49 12.04
CA ASP A 587 -19.05 4.31 12.17
C ASP A 587 -19.24 3.50 10.88
N GLY A 588 -18.54 3.86 9.80
CA GLY A 588 -18.70 3.30 8.46
C GLY A 588 -19.94 3.80 7.70
N PHE A 589 -19.90 3.73 6.37
CA PHE A 589 -21.02 4.15 5.51
C PHE A 589 -22.12 3.08 5.46
N SER A 590 -23.38 3.51 5.58
CA SER A 590 -24.53 2.67 5.23
C SER A 590 -24.71 2.57 3.71
N LEU A 591 -25.27 1.46 3.24
CA LEU A 591 -25.64 1.25 1.84
C LEU A 591 -26.58 2.35 1.32
N LEU A 592 -27.44 2.90 2.18
CA LEU A 592 -28.34 4.00 1.82
C LEU A 592 -27.57 5.30 1.53
N GLN A 593 -26.56 5.65 2.34
CA GLN A 593 -25.69 6.80 2.08
C GLN A 593 -24.94 6.62 0.75
N LEU A 594 -24.41 5.43 0.49
CA LEU A 594 -23.66 5.14 -0.75
C LEU A 594 -24.54 5.17 -2.01
N LYS A 595 -25.78 4.65 -1.94
CA LYS A 595 -26.76 4.75 -3.05
C LYS A 595 -27.13 6.19 -3.36
N ARG A 596 -27.34 7.02 -2.31
CA ARG A 596 -27.59 8.46 -2.45
C ARG A 596 -26.38 9.16 -3.09
N LEU A 597 -25.17 8.87 -2.63
CA LEU A 597 -23.95 9.46 -3.19
C LEU A 597 -23.74 9.05 -4.65
N ALA A 598 -23.84 7.77 -5.00
CA ALA A 598 -23.71 7.32 -6.38
C ALA A 598 -24.77 7.98 -7.30
N THR A 599 -25.99 8.18 -6.80
CA THR A 599 -27.05 8.92 -7.54
C THR A 599 -26.69 10.39 -7.72
N LEU A 600 -26.26 11.07 -6.66
CA LEU A 600 -25.88 12.49 -6.69
C LEU A 600 -24.66 12.71 -7.58
N TRP A 601 -23.62 11.90 -7.41
CA TRP A 601 -22.40 11.95 -8.20
C TRP A 601 -22.72 11.77 -9.68
N HIS A 602 -23.49 10.74 -10.06
CA HIS A 602 -23.93 10.56 -11.45
C HIS A 602 -24.65 11.79 -12.00
N ALA A 603 -25.46 12.49 -11.20
CA ALA A 603 -26.16 13.69 -11.64
C ALA A 603 -25.22 14.88 -11.89
N ILE A 604 -24.21 15.11 -11.02
CA ILE A 604 -23.34 16.31 -11.07
C ILE A 604 -21.98 16.10 -11.76
N GLU A 605 -21.60 14.86 -12.06
CA GLU A 605 -20.25 14.50 -12.53
C GLU A 605 -19.80 15.31 -13.76
N GLU A 606 -20.65 15.43 -14.77
CA GLU A 606 -20.35 16.15 -16.03
C GLU A 606 -20.08 17.66 -15.79
N PRO A 607 -20.93 18.43 -15.08
CA PRO A 607 -20.58 19.76 -14.60
C PRO A 607 -19.27 19.82 -13.81
N MET A 608 -18.99 18.84 -12.93
CA MET A 608 -17.73 18.82 -12.17
C MET A 608 -16.48 18.69 -13.06
N TYR A 609 -16.55 17.95 -14.18
CA TYR A 609 -15.45 17.90 -15.16
C TYR A 609 -15.18 19.27 -15.80
N SER A 610 -16.23 20.03 -16.14
CA SER A 610 -16.06 21.36 -16.75
C SER A 610 -15.42 22.40 -15.83
N LEU A 611 -15.42 22.18 -14.51
CA LEU A 611 -14.72 23.01 -13.51
C LEU A 611 -13.23 22.65 -13.37
N HIS A 612 -12.72 21.76 -14.21
CA HIS A 612 -11.36 21.26 -14.13
C HIS A 612 -10.61 21.52 -15.45
N ARG A 613 -9.27 21.60 -15.39
CA ARG A 613 -8.42 21.88 -16.57
C ARG A 613 -8.71 20.90 -17.72
N VAL A 614 -8.80 21.40 -18.95
CA VAL A 614 -9.10 20.62 -20.18
C VAL A 614 -8.21 19.36 -20.35
N GLU A 615 -6.93 19.44 -19.94
CA GLU A 615 -5.99 18.31 -19.89
C GLU A 615 -6.48 17.09 -19.07
N ARG A 616 -7.55 17.24 -18.27
CA ARG A 616 -8.12 16.23 -17.36
C ARG A 616 -9.33 15.48 -17.94
N GLU A 617 -10.03 16.01 -18.94
CA GLU A 617 -11.09 15.27 -19.66
C GLU A 617 -10.52 14.03 -20.37
N GLN A 618 -9.26 14.14 -20.80
CA GLN A 618 -8.50 13.08 -21.47
C GLN A 618 -7.68 12.22 -20.48
N GLY A 619 -7.82 12.45 -19.17
CA GLY A 619 -6.99 11.84 -18.13
C GLY A 619 -7.35 10.38 -17.86
N THR A 620 -6.41 9.45 -18.10
CA THR A 620 -6.57 8.00 -17.86
C THR A 620 -6.96 7.66 -16.41
N TYR A 621 -6.59 8.51 -15.45
CA TYR A 621 -6.79 8.28 -14.01
C TYR A 621 -8.04 8.95 -13.42
N SER A 622 -8.76 9.73 -14.21
CA SER A 622 -9.99 10.44 -13.82
C SER A 622 -11.10 10.20 -14.83
N GLY A 623 -11.42 8.94 -15.11
CA GLY A 623 -12.54 8.58 -15.99
C GLY A 623 -13.92 8.76 -15.31
N PRO A 624 -14.95 9.26 -16.03
CA PRO A 624 -16.28 9.47 -15.44
C PRO A 624 -16.97 8.14 -15.11
N MET A 625 -17.61 8.07 -13.95
CA MET A 625 -18.43 6.94 -13.52
C MET A 625 -19.55 6.62 -14.52
N ARG A 626 -20.10 7.62 -15.22
CA ARG A 626 -21.12 7.45 -16.29
C ARG A 626 -20.69 6.55 -17.46
N SER A 627 -19.40 6.33 -17.69
CA SER A 627 -18.90 5.46 -18.78
C SER A 627 -17.81 4.47 -18.35
N GLY A 628 -17.04 4.79 -17.30
CA GLY A 628 -15.94 3.98 -16.77
C GLY A 628 -16.33 2.96 -15.70
N SER A 629 -17.48 3.11 -15.03
CA SER A 629 -17.93 2.13 -14.04
C SER A 629 -18.36 0.81 -14.69
N ARG A 630 -18.18 -0.30 -13.97
CA ARG A 630 -18.65 -1.63 -14.43
C ARG A 630 -20.14 -1.65 -14.72
N LEU A 631 -20.95 -0.95 -13.92
CA LEU A 631 -22.38 -0.79 -14.18
C LEU A 631 -22.64 -0.04 -15.49
N ALA A 632 -21.98 1.11 -15.72
CA ALA A 632 -22.13 1.85 -16.96
C ALA A 632 -21.69 1.02 -18.19
N MET A 633 -20.59 0.27 -18.08
CA MET A 633 -20.13 -0.61 -19.16
C MET A 633 -21.13 -1.75 -19.43
N ALA A 634 -21.73 -2.33 -18.38
CA ALA A 634 -22.73 -3.39 -18.51
C ALA A 634 -24.05 -2.90 -19.15
N LEU A 635 -24.47 -1.67 -18.86
CA LEU A 635 -25.70 -1.07 -19.39
C LEU A 635 -25.52 -0.45 -20.78
N PHE A 636 -24.47 0.35 -20.97
CA PHE A 636 -24.40 1.33 -22.07
C PHE A 636 -23.23 1.15 -23.03
N SER A 637 -22.21 0.34 -22.71
CA SER A 637 -21.02 0.20 -23.60
C SER A 637 -21.43 -0.23 -25.01
N SER A 638 -21.09 0.57 -26.02
CA SER A 638 -21.27 0.23 -27.44
C SER A 638 -20.44 -1.00 -27.83
N ASN A 639 -19.28 -1.19 -27.20
CA ASN A 639 -18.46 -2.38 -27.34
C ASN A 639 -19.12 -3.58 -26.62
N THR A 640 -19.56 -4.56 -27.40
CA THR A 640 -20.23 -5.79 -26.93
C THR A 640 -19.33 -6.68 -26.07
N MET A 641 -18.01 -6.69 -26.29
CA MET A 641 -17.05 -7.41 -25.47
C MET A 641 -17.02 -6.84 -24.04
N PHE A 642 -16.87 -5.52 -23.90
CA PHE A 642 -16.90 -4.86 -22.58
C PHE A 642 -18.27 -4.98 -21.92
N ARG A 643 -19.37 -4.89 -22.68
CA ARG A 643 -20.73 -5.08 -22.16
C ARG A 643 -20.92 -6.49 -21.58
N ASN A 644 -20.48 -7.52 -22.32
CA ASN A 644 -20.57 -8.91 -21.89
C ASN A 644 -19.64 -9.21 -20.70
N ALA A 645 -18.39 -8.73 -20.72
CA ALA A 645 -17.44 -8.90 -19.62
C ALA A 645 -17.94 -8.28 -18.31
N ASN A 646 -18.69 -7.18 -18.38
CA ASN A 646 -19.22 -6.48 -17.22
C ASN A 646 -20.65 -6.90 -16.82
N ARG A 647 -21.33 -7.75 -17.61
CA ARG A 647 -22.74 -8.14 -17.39
C ARG A 647 -23.00 -8.74 -16.01
N GLY A 648 -22.02 -9.42 -15.41
CA GLY A 648 -22.12 -9.99 -14.07
C GLY A 648 -22.20 -8.97 -12.92
N TYR A 649 -21.85 -7.70 -13.18
CA TYR A 649 -21.93 -6.61 -12.20
C TYR A 649 -23.31 -5.92 -12.14
N LEU A 650 -24.27 -6.31 -12.98
CA LEU A 650 -25.66 -5.88 -12.83
C LEU A 650 -26.23 -6.34 -11.47
N PRO A 651 -27.23 -5.65 -10.91
CA PRO A 651 -27.75 -5.98 -9.57
C PRO A 651 -28.45 -7.36 -9.55
N ASN A 652 -27.75 -8.36 -9.01
CA ASN A 652 -28.19 -9.76 -8.92
C ASN A 652 -29.21 -10.01 -7.78
N GLY A 653 -30.29 -9.21 -7.74
CA GLY A 653 -31.29 -9.21 -6.66
C GLY A 653 -32.57 -10.01 -6.90
N GLY A 654 -32.78 -10.52 -8.12
CA GLY A 654 -34.07 -11.10 -8.55
C GLY A 654 -35.16 -10.04 -8.77
N GLU A 655 -36.33 -10.50 -9.24
CA GLU A 655 -37.49 -9.63 -9.51
C GLU A 655 -38.01 -8.97 -8.23
N ASP A 656 -38.02 -9.69 -7.10
CA ASP A 656 -38.48 -9.20 -5.80
C ASP A 656 -37.76 -7.91 -5.36
N LEU A 657 -36.43 -7.82 -5.54
CA LEU A 657 -35.68 -6.63 -5.14
C LEU A 657 -35.89 -5.46 -6.11
N ALA A 658 -36.13 -5.76 -7.39
CA ALA A 658 -36.55 -4.76 -8.37
C ALA A 658 -37.94 -4.21 -8.02
N GLU A 659 -38.91 -5.08 -7.70
CA GLU A 659 -40.27 -4.70 -7.31
C GLU A 659 -40.28 -3.89 -6.00
N GLN A 660 -39.49 -4.30 -4.99
CA GLN A 660 -39.33 -3.52 -3.75
C GLN A 660 -38.76 -2.12 -4.02
N TYR A 661 -37.79 -1.99 -4.93
CA TYR A 661 -37.27 -0.69 -5.33
C TYR A 661 -38.35 0.16 -6.04
N ASP A 662 -39.02 -0.41 -7.03
CA ASP A 662 -40.02 0.29 -7.85
C ASP A 662 -41.24 0.71 -6.99
N ARG A 663 -41.57 -0.05 -5.93
CA ARG A 663 -42.63 0.26 -4.96
C ARG A 663 -42.24 1.35 -3.95
N TYR A 664 -41.02 1.33 -3.39
CA TYR A 664 -40.66 2.15 -2.22
C TYR A 664 -39.72 3.33 -2.48
N MET A 665 -38.95 3.29 -3.58
CA MET A 665 -37.90 4.26 -3.86
C MET A 665 -38.09 5.01 -5.18
N ALA A 666 -38.56 4.34 -6.24
CA ALA A 666 -38.81 5.01 -7.52
C ALA A 666 -39.75 6.24 -7.41
N PRO A 667 -40.84 6.23 -6.58
CA PRO A 667 -41.71 7.41 -6.41
C PRO A 667 -41.06 8.59 -5.65
N LYS A 668 -39.85 8.43 -5.11
CA LYS A 668 -39.12 9.44 -4.33
C LYS A 668 -37.94 10.04 -5.10
N LEU A 669 -37.70 9.57 -6.32
CA LEU A 669 -36.64 10.02 -7.20
C LEU A 669 -37.30 10.72 -8.40
N PRO A 670 -36.80 11.88 -8.86
CA PRO A 670 -37.34 12.59 -10.02
C PRO A 670 -36.91 11.91 -11.33
N LEU A 671 -37.28 10.65 -11.50
CA LEU A 671 -36.93 9.79 -12.65
C LEU A 671 -37.61 10.24 -13.96
N ASP A 672 -38.56 11.16 -13.87
CA ASP A 672 -39.24 11.87 -14.96
C ASP A 672 -38.41 13.04 -15.50
N LEU A 673 -37.57 13.67 -14.65
CA LEU A 673 -36.66 14.75 -15.03
C LEU A 673 -35.30 14.25 -15.56
N MET A 674 -35.06 12.93 -15.50
CA MET A 674 -33.82 12.30 -15.93
C MET A 674 -33.92 11.78 -17.38
N ASP A 675 -32.84 11.89 -18.14
CA ASP A 675 -32.71 11.22 -19.43
C ASP A 675 -32.78 9.68 -19.28
N PRO A 676 -33.08 8.92 -20.36
CA PRO A 676 -33.23 7.47 -20.27
C PRO A 676 -32.03 6.71 -19.70
N ASN A 677 -30.80 7.16 -19.96
CA ASN A 677 -29.59 6.49 -19.49
C ASN A 677 -29.36 6.79 -18.00
N THR A 678 -29.43 8.05 -17.57
CA THR A 678 -29.36 8.41 -16.15
C THR A 678 -30.45 7.70 -15.34
N LYS A 679 -31.68 7.66 -15.85
CA LYS A 679 -32.80 6.95 -15.24
C LYS A 679 -32.50 5.46 -15.04
N GLU A 680 -31.98 4.79 -16.07
CA GLU A 680 -31.67 3.36 -15.97
C GLU A 680 -30.45 3.08 -15.07
N PHE A 681 -29.41 3.91 -15.10
CA PHE A 681 -28.28 3.79 -14.19
C PHE A 681 -28.71 3.92 -12.72
N VAL A 682 -29.48 4.97 -12.40
CA VAL A 682 -29.98 5.23 -11.04
C VAL A 682 -30.87 4.08 -10.56
N LYS A 683 -31.80 3.58 -11.39
CA LYS A 683 -32.60 2.38 -11.05
C LYS A 683 -31.73 1.21 -10.60
N ASN A 684 -30.66 0.92 -11.34
CA ASN A 684 -29.77 -0.20 -11.02
C ASN A 684 -28.91 0.05 -9.77
N VAL A 685 -28.40 1.27 -9.55
CA VAL A 685 -27.73 1.67 -8.28
C VAL A 685 -28.60 1.36 -7.06
N TRP A 686 -29.88 1.68 -7.13
CA TRP A 686 -30.78 1.46 -6.00
C TRP A 686 -31.19 0.00 -5.79
N ARG A 687 -30.95 -0.90 -6.76
CA ARG A 687 -31.22 -2.34 -6.68
C ARG A 687 -30.08 -3.18 -6.06
N TYR A 688 -28.90 -2.63 -5.75
CA TYR A 688 -27.85 -3.43 -5.09
C TYR A 688 -28.22 -3.85 -3.66
N PRO A 689 -28.01 -5.12 -3.26
CA PRO A 689 -28.41 -5.61 -1.94
C PRO A 689 -27.39 -5.29 -0.82
N THR A 690 -26.11 -5.07 -1.16
CA THR A 690 -25.00 -4.87 -0.21
C THR A 690 -24.07 -3.73 -0.64
N VAL A 691 -23.24 -3.25 0.30
CA VAL A 691 -22.16 -2.29 0.05
C VAL A 691 -21.12 -2.87 -0.89
N THR A 692 -20.71 -4.14 -0.70
CA THR A 692 -19.71 -4.78 -1.57
C THR A 692 -20.18 -4.82 -3.02
N ASN A 693 -21.41 -5.28 -3.29
CA ASN A 693 -21.90 -5.37 -4.67
C ASN A 693 -22.04 -3.98 -5.33
N LEU A 694 -22.47 -2.96 -4.59
CA LEU A 694 -22.51 -1.59 -5.10
C LEU A 694 -21.10 -1.07 -5.40
N ALA A 695 -20.15 -1.25 -4.47
CA ALA A 695 -18.77 -0.78 -4.64
C ALA A 695 -18.06 -1.46 -5.81
N GLU A 696 -18.24 -2.78 -5.97
CA GLU A 696 -17.75 -3.54 -7.11
C GLU A 696 -18.38 -3.07 -8.43
N ALA A 697 -19.68 -2.80 -8.47
CA ALA A 697 -20.37 -2.34 -9.68
C ALA A 697 -20.05 -0.88 -10.03
N MET A 698 -19.77 -0.04 -9.04
CA MET A 698 -19.23 1.30 -9.26
C MET A 698 -17.80 1.24 -9.76
N GLY A 699 -16.95 0.33 -9.26
CA GLY A 699 -15.53 0.20 -9.63
C GLY A 699 -15.23 0.17 -11.14
N SER A 700 -13.98 0.45 -11.53
CA SER A 700 -13.60 0.53 -12.95
C SER A 700 -13.80 -0.78 -13.71
N GLY A 701 -14.40 -0.68 -14.90
CA GLY A 701 -14.60 -1.79 -15.85
C GLY A 701 -13.49 -1.97 -16.89
N GLY A 702 -12.42 -1.19 -16.84
CA GLY A 702 -11.36 -1.20 -17.87
C GLY A 702 -10.00 -0.68 -17.38
N LEU A 703 -9.17 -0.21 -18.33
CA LEU A 703 -7.82 0.29 -18.07
C LEU A 703 -7.77 1.69 -17.45
N THR A 704 -8.83 2.48 -17.60
CA THR A 704 -8.93 3.80 -16.97
C THR A 704 -9.29 3.66 -15.50
N THR A 705 -8.80 4.56 -14.65
CA THR A 705 -9.23 4.63 -13.26
C THR A 705 -10.26 5.73 -13.11
N MET A 706 -11.32 5.46 -12.34
CA MET A 706 -12.39 6.43 -12.18
C MET A 706 -11.99 7.61 -11.29
N GLY A 707 -12.62 8.75 -11.53
CA GLY A 707 -12.47 9.93 -10.69
C GLY A 707 -13.14 9.82 -9.31
N LEU A 708 -14.20 9.03 -9.13
CA LEU A 708 -14.73 8.67 -7.80
C LEU A 708 -14.71 7.15 -7.60
N ARG A 709 -13.81 6.65 -6.75
CA ARG A 709 -13.68 5.22 -6.44
C ARG A 709 -14.35 4.86 -5.12
N PHE A 710 -14.99 3.70 -5.09
CA PHE A 710 -15.66 3.13 -3.91
C PHE A 710 -14.75 2.05 -3.29
N ASN A 711 -13.74 2.45 -2.50
CA ASN A 711 -12.82 1.51 -1.83
C ASN A 711 -13.44 0.91 -0.56
N LEU A 712 -14.62 0.32 -0.74
CA LEU A 712 -15.58 -0.04 0.30
C LEU A 712 -15.98 -1.51 0.18
N SER A 713 -16.27 -2.15 1.32
CA SER A 713 -16.90 -3.48 1.35
C SER A 713 -17.76 -3.65 2.59
N GLY A 714 -18.86 -4.39 2.49
CA GLY A 714 -19.78 -4.57 3.61
C GLY A 714 -21.14 -5.14 3.22
N GLY A 715 -21.96 -5.44 4.23
CA GLY A 715 -23.36 -5.84 4.10
C GLY A 715 -24.27 -4.64 3.87
N LYS A 716 -25.12 -4.29 4.85
CA LYS A 716 -25.91 -3.03 4.83
C LYS A 716 -25.10 -1.80 5.26
N ARG A 717 -23.90 -2.01 5.81
CA ARG A 717 -22.93 -1.01 6.26
C ARG A 717 -21.51 -1.52 5.93
N THR A 718 -20.56 -0.62 5.71
CA THR A 718 -19.15 -0.98 5.50
C THR A 718 -18.60 -1.77 6.68
N TYR A 719 -17.64 -2.65 6.41
CA TYR A 719 -16.82 -3.23 7.46
C TYR A 719 -15.90 -2.17 8.08
N ARG A 720 -15.23 -2.53 9.18
CA ARG A 720 -14.16 -1.70 9.73
C ARG A 720 -12.98 -1.63 8.75
N PRO A 721 -12.27 -0.48 8.67
CA PRO A 721 -11.00 -0.40 7.97
C PRO A 721 -10.02 -1.44 8.50
N ASN A 722 -9.07 -1.81 7.65
CA ASN A 722 -7.97 -2.72 7.95
C ASN A 722 -6.84 -2.52 6.92
N TRP A 723 -5.77 -3.31 7.02
CA TRP A 723 -4.58 -3.18 6.16
C TRP A 723 -4.82 -3.40 4.66
N LEU A 724 -5.92 -4.06 4.25
CA LEU A 724 -6.29 -4.23 2.84
C LEU A 724 -7.21 -3.14 2.32
N LEU A 725 -8.10 -2.60 3.17
CA LEU A 725 -9.20 -1.74 2.77
C LEU A 725 -9.32 -0.54 3.70
N LYS A 726 -9.05 0.65 3.16
CA LYS A 726 -9.22 1.95 3.84
C LYS A 726 -10.69 2.22 4.24
N GLN A 727 -11.67 1.60 3.57
CA GLN A 727 -13.11 1.84 3.75
C GLN A 727 -13.49 3.32 3.52
N THR A 728 -12.93 3.89 2.45
CA THR A 728 -13.13 5.28 2.03
C THR A 728 -13.75 5.37 0.64
N LEU A 729 -14.46 6.46 0.39
CA LEU A 729 -14.68 6.99 -0.95
C LEU A 729 -13.43 7.80 -1.34
N GLU A 730 -12.91 7.60 -2.54
CA GLU A 730 -11.67 8.22 -3.00
C GLU A 730 -11.94 9.07 -4.25
N PHE A 731 -11.72 10.38 -4.14
CA PHE A 731 -11.88 11.34 -5.22
C PHE A 731 -10.52 11.65 -5.84
N ARG A 732 -10.39 11.40 -7.15
CA ARG A 732 -9.20 11.58 -8.00
C ARG A 732 -9.37 12.63 -9.11
N HIS A 733 -10.49 13.36 -9.15
CA HIS A 733 -10.73 14.42 -10.15
C HIS A 733 -9.74 15.59 -10.02
N MET A 734 -9.15 15.76 -8.84
CA MET A 734 -8.19 16.82 -8.54
C MET A 734 -6.76 16.34 -8.85
N GLN A 735 -6.35 16.36 -10.12
CA GLN A 735 -5.00 15.86 -10.45
C GLN A 735 -3.87 16.83 -10.04
N GLY A 736 -3.00 16.30 -9.17
CA GLY A 736 -1.60 16.67 -8.91
C GLY A 736 -1.34 18.00 -8.24
N THR A 737 -2.36 18.79 -7.92
CA THR A 737 -2.14 20.12 -7.35
C THR A 737 -1.62 20.06 -5.91
N LEU A 738 -0.44 20.62 -5.68
CA LEU A 738 0.06 21.01 -4.35
C LEU A 738 -0.48 22.39 -3.91
N ASP A 739 -1.46 22.92 -4.64
CA ASP A 739 -2.21 24.06 -4.18
C ASP A 739 -3.35 23.57 -3.30
N ALA A 740 -3.25 23.91 -2.01
CA ALA A 740 -4.21 23.49 -1.01
C ALA A 740 -5.50 24.33 -1.02
N GLU A 741 -5.55 25.43 -1.78
CA GLU A 741 -6.82 26.12 -2.09
C GLU A 741 -7.75 25.25 -2.94
N HIS A 742 -7.24 24.24 -3.65
CA HIS A 742 -8.07 23.21 -4.31
C HIS A 742 -8.52 22.08 -3.37
N ILE A 743 -8.09 22.07 -2.09
CA ILE A 743 -8.42 21.04 -1.10
C ILE A 743 -9.46 21.55 -0.08
N GLN A 744 -9.56 22.88 0.07
CA GLN A 744 -10.56 23.58 0.90
C GLN A 744 -11.90 23.74 0.16
#